data_AF-A0A6I9TFV5-F1
#
_entry.id   AF-A0A6I9TFV5-F1
#
_cell.length_a   1.000
_cell.length_b   1.000
_cell.length_c   1.000
_cell.angle_alpha   90.00
_cell.angle_beta   90.00
_cell.angle_gamma   90.00
#
_symmetry.space_group_name_H-M   'P 1'
#
loop_
_entity.id
_entity.type
_entity.pdbx_description
1 polymer ?
#
loop_
_entity_poly.entity_id
_entity_poly.type
_entity_poly.pdbx_seq_one_letter_code
_entity_poly.pdbx_strand_id
1 'polypeptide(L)'
;MDDDFEFPAAGSNEMEMDDEMDAGNDMDLPVGNPILKVGEEKEIGKDGLKKKLLKEGEGWENPDSGDEVEVHYVGTLLDGTQFDSSRDRGTPFTFKLGQGQVIKGWDEGIKTMKKGEKALFTIPPELAYGESGSPPKIPPNSTLQFEVELLSWNSVKDICKDGGIYKKVLTEGEGWQNPKDLDEVFVKYEARLEDGTIVSKADGVEFTVKDGYFCPALSKAIKTMKKGEKVLLTVKAQYGFGEKGRPATGDELYVPPNATLQINLELVSWKTVSDVSNDQKILKKILKEGEGYERPDDGATVQVKLIGKLHDGTIFVRKGYDDEPPFEFKVDEDQVIEGLDRTIKTMKKGEVALVSIQPEYAFGPSESPQELAVVPGNSVVYYELEMISFLKEKESWDMNTEEKIAAAGKKKEEGNVWFKAGKYKRASKRYEKAVRFIEFDSNFNEEEKEKAKVLKVSCNLNNAACKLKLKDYKEAEKLCTKVLEIDGKNVKALYRRAQAYLNLVELELAEKDIKKALEIDPDNRDVKLEYKILKEKVKEYNKKDAQFYGSIFAKMNKLEQTKSAGAPAKQGTVPMAIDRLRRLILRGGLAEKALRTVDLVKSERVNDSVIPARLSKLWLISLLMVVIAVVICVFYNKSQTPRSLMYNII
;
A
#
# COMPACT_ATOMS: atom_id res chain seq x y z
N MET A 1 -15.30 -37.65 -52.55
CA MET A 1 -16.61 -36.97 -52.70
C MET A 1 -16.42 -35.68 -51.98
N ASP A 2 -16.05 -34.72 -52.81
CA ASP A 2 -15.54 -33.41 -52.53
C ASP A 2 -16.68 -32.45 -52.14
N ASP A 3 -16.28 -31.18 -51.97
CA ASP A 3 -17.05 -29.95 -52.03
C ASP A 3 -17.46 -29.39 -50.66
N ASP A 4 -16.66 -28.47 -50.11
CA ASP A 4 -16.56 -27.03 -50.44
C ASP A 4 -17.84 -26.25 -50.07
N PHE A 5 -17.69 -25.38 -49.07
CA PHE A 5 -18.72 -24.42 -48.69
C PHE A 5 -18.09 -23.01 -48.69
N GLU A 6 -18.42 -22.24 -49.73
CA GLU A 6 -18.15 -20.81 -49.83
C GLU A 6 -19.47 -20.06 -50.10
N PHE A 7 -19.56 -18.84 -49.57
CA PHE A 7 -20.74 -17.96 -49.40
C PHE A 7 -21.40 -17.46 -50.70
N PRO A 8 -22.63 -16.87 -50.63
CA PRO A 8 -22.69 -15.40 -50.77
C PRO A 8 -23.80 -14.63 -50.01
N ALA A 9 -23.37 -13.43 -49.62
CA ALA A 9 -23.98 -12.09 -49.45
C ALA A 9 -25.49 -11.77 -49.57
N ALA A 10 -25.86 -10.86 -48.63
CA ALA A 10 -26.59 -9.59 -48.79
C ALA A 10 -28.12 -9.53 -49.06
N GLY A 11 -28.81 -8.90 -48.10
CA GLY A 11 -29.65 -7.73 -48.42
C GLY A 11 -31.11 -7.75 -47.99
N SER A 12 -31.47 -6.69 -47.25
CA SER A 12 -32.76 -5.96 -47.22
C SER A 12 -33.82 -6.25 -46.15
N ASN A 13 -34.22 -5.11 -45.55
CA ASN A 13 -35.52 -4.69 -45.02
C ASN A 13 -35.99 -5.09 -43.61
N GLU A 14 -35.89 -4.09 -42.73
CA GLU A 14 -37.00 -3.43 -42.01
C GLU A 14 -38.16 -4.30 -41.51
N MET A 15 -38.27 -4.41 -40.18
CA MET A 15 -39.55 -4.45 -39.48
C MET A 15 -39.44 -3.69 -38.16
N GLU A 16 -40.34 -2.72 -38.02
CA GLU A 16 -40.66 -1.94 -36.83
C GLU A 16 -41.15 -2.86 -35.70
N MET A 17 -40.80 -2.53 -34.44
CA MET A 17 -41.60 -2.92 -33.28
C MET A 17 -41.40 -1.90 -32.16
N ASP A 18 -42.44 -1.12 -31.92
CA ASP A 18 -42.62 -0.15 -30.84
C ASP A 18 -42.73 -0.82 -29.46
N ASP A 19 -42.32 -0.07 -28.43
CA ASP A 19 -42.84 0.05 -27.05
C ASP A 19 -42.98 -1.23 -26.19
N GLU A 20 -42.62 -1.32 -24.91
CA GLU A 20 -42.50 -0.35 -23.81
C GLU A 20 -41.96 -1.16 -22.59
N MET A 21 -41.31 -0.49 -21.61
CA MET A 21 -41.23 -0.80 -20.16
C MET A 21 -39.85 -0.53 -19.53
N ASP A 22 -39.67 0.76 -19.21
CA ASP A 22 -39.43 1.34 -17.88
C ASP A 22 -38.49 0.68 -16.83
N ALA A 23 -37.60 1.57 -16.37
CA ALA A 23 -36.96 1.71 -15.05
C ALA A 23 -35.93 0.67 -14.55
N GLY A 24 -34.68 1.15 -14.44
CA GLY A 24 -33.97 1.07 -13.16
C GLY A 24 -32.47 0.75 -13.19
N ASN A 25 -31.63 1.74 -13.52
CA ASN A 25 -30.42 2.15 -12.77
C ASN A 25 -29.44 2.89 -13.70
N ASP A 26 -29.62 4.20 -13.82
CA ASP A 26 -28.62 5.10 -14.39
C ASP A 26 -27.41 5.17 -13.45
N MET A 27 -26.30 4.55 -13.87
CA MET A 27 -24.98 4.95 -13.42
C MET A 27 -24.61 6.25 -14.14
N ASP A 28 -24.43 7.31 -13.37
CA ASP A 28 -23.91 8.63 -13.78
C ASP A 28 -22.70 8.51 -14.72
N LEU A 29 -22.95 8.67 -16.02
CA LEU A 29 -21.95 9.08 -17.00
C LEU A 29 -22.00 10.61 -17.12
N PRO A 30 -20.84 11.30 -17.16
CA PRO A 30 -20.83 12.76 -17.23
C PRO A 30 -21.45 13.20 -18.55
N VAL A 31 -22.53 13.97 -18.45
CA VAL A 31 -23.30 14.57 -19.55
C VAL A 31 -22.34 15.28 -20.52
N GLY A 32 -22.16 14.69 -21.69
CA GLY A 32 -21.43 15.30 -22.80
C GLY A 32 -22.13 16.57 -23.26
N ASN A 33 -21.36 17.64 -23.48
CA ASN A 33 -21.87 18.86 -24.09
C ASN A 33 -22.61 18.53 -25.41
N PRO A 34 -23.84 19.04 -25.65
CA PRO A 34 -24.54 18.75 -26.90
C PRO A 34 -23.75 19.26 -28.09
N ILE A 35 -23.49 18.37 -29.05
CA ILE A 35 -22.74 18.61 -30.28
C ILE A 35 -23.55 19.59 -31.15
N LEU A 36 -23.01 20.79 -31.38
CA LEU A 36 -23.57 21.80 -32.29
C LEU A 36 -23.53 21.29 -33.74
N LYS A 37 -24.65 21.35 -34.47
CA LYS A 37 -24.68 21.02 -35.91
C LYS A 37 -24.36 22.24 -36.77
N VAL A 38 -23.85 22.01 -37.99
CA VAL A 38 -23.59 23.09 -38.95
C VAL A 38 -24.85 23.92 -39.19
N GLY A 39 -24.74 25.24 -39.05
CA GLY A 39 -25.83 26.20 -39.19
C GLY A 39 -26.55 26.55 -37.89
N GLU A 40 -26.38 25.77 -36.82
CA GLU A 40 -26.96 26.06 -35.51
C GLU A 40 -26.17 27.15 -34.77
N GLU A 41 -26.91 28.03 -34.08
CA GLU A 41 -26.36 29.07 -33.22
C GLU A 41 -26.71 28.76 -31.76
N LYS A 42 -25.73 28.90 -30.87
CA LYS A 42 -25.91 28.69 -29.43
C LYS A 42 -25.12 29.73 -28.64
N GLU A 43 -25.67 30.11 -27.50
CA GLU A 43 -24.97 30.95 -26.54
C GLU A 43 -23.92 30.15 -25.77
N ILE A 44 -22.72 30.71 -25.65
CA ILE A 44 -21.58 30.20 -24.90
C ILE A 44 -21.39 31.09 -23.67
N GLY A 45 -21.27 30.46 -22.50
CA GLY A 45 -21.12 31.20 -21.25
C GLY A 45 -22.45 31.79 -20.76
N LYS A 46 -22.37 32.88 -19.98
CA LYS A 46 -23.53 33.57 -19.39
C LYS A 46 -23.64 35.05 -19.83
N ASP A 47 -22.66 35.50 -20.60
CA ASP A 47 -22.42 36.92 -20.88
C ASP A 47 -22.78 37.29 -22.32
N GLY A 48 -23.70 36.54 -22.96
CA GLY A 48 -24.27 36.87 -24.27
C GLY A 48 -23.42 36.52 -25.49
N LEU A 49 -22.29 35.82 -25.34
CA LEU A 49 -21.47 35.35 -26.46
C LEU A 49 -22.22 34.28 -27.23
N LYS A 50 -22.44 34.46 -28.54
CA LYS A 50 -23.07 33.44 -29.40
C LYS A 50 -22.09 32.86 -30.37
N LYS A 51 -22.16 31.55 -30.58
CA LYS A 51 -21.41 30.81 -31.59
C LYS A 51 -22.36 30.13 -32.55
N LYS A 52 -22.15 30.38 -33.84
CA LYS A 52 -22.79 29.65 -34.93
C LYS A 52 -21.76 28.80 -35.67
N LEU A 53 -21.99 27.50 -35.76
CA LEU A 53 -21.08 26.61 -36.45
C LEU A 53 -21.23 26.75 -37.97
N LEU A 54 -20.15 27.06 -38.69
CA LEU A 54 -20.14 27.19 -40.15
C LEU A 54 -19.53 25.97 -40.84
N LYS A 55 -18.53 25.34 -40.21
CA LYS A 55 -17.88 24.11 -40.68
C LYS A 55 -17.42 23.30 -39.48
N GLU A 56 -17.72 22.01 -39.45
CA GLU A 56 -17.23 21.10 -38.43
C GLU A 56 -15.70 20.96 -38.48
N GLY A 57 -15.10 20.88 -37.30
CA GLY A 57 -13.69 20.53 -37.15
C GLY A 57 -13.51 19.02 -36.92
N GLU A 58 -12.27 18.58 -37.03
CA GLU A 58 -11.85 17.20 -36.83
C GLU A 58 -11.46 16.94 -35.36
N GLY A 59 -11.63 15.68 -34.95
CA GLY A 59 -11.26 15.23 -33.60
C GLY A 59 -12.27 15.57 -32.51
N TRP A 60 -11.88 15.26 -31.27
CA TRP A 60 -12.66 15.48 -30.06
C TRP A 60 -11.99 16.46 -29.09
N GLU A 61 -10.79 16.93 -29.43
CA GLU A 61 -9.99 17.84 -28.60
C GLU A 61 -10.28 19.31 -28.93
N ASN A 62 -10.03 20.14 -27.92
CA ASN A 62 -10.19 21.59 -27.93
C ASN A 62 -8.92 22.22 -27.34
N PRO A 63 -8.50 23.41 -27.79
CA PRO A 63 -7.36 24.10 -27.20
C PRO A 63 -7.67 24.54 -25.76
N ASP A 64 -6.68 24.42 -24.87
CA ASP A 64 -6.80 24.83 -23.48
C ASP A 64 -6.16 26.22 -23.23
N SER A 65 -6.49 26.82 -22.07
CA SER A 65 -5.83 28.06 -21.67
C SER A 65 -4.33 27.84 -21.50
N GLY A 66 -3.54 28.68 -22.16
CA GLY A 66 -2.09 28.59 -22.25
C GLY A 66 -1.60 28.14 -23.63
N ASP A 67 -2.43 27.42 -24.39
CA ASP A 67 -2.07 26.89 -25.71
C ASP A 67 -1.83 28.01 -26.71
N GLU A 68 -0.89 27.77 -27.62
CA GLU A 68 -0.59 28.68 -28.72
C GLU A 68 -1.45 28.28 -29.92
N VAL A 69 -2.52 29.05 -30.16
CA VAL A 69 -3.51 28.77 -31.20
C VAL A 69 -3.20 29.58 -32.47
N GLU A 70 -3.48 28.98 -33.62
CA GLU A 70 -3.31 29.58 -34.94
C GLU A 70 -4.66 29.63 -35.65
N VAL A 71 -5.10 30.84 -36.02
CA VAL A 71 -6.44 31.07 -36.57
C VAL A 71 -6.42 31.95 -37.82
N HIS A 72 -7.37 31.70 -38.72
CA HIS A 72 -7.82 32.69 -39.69
C HIS A 72 -9.10 33.36 -39.22
N TYR A 73 -9.24 34.68 -39.46
CA TYR A 73 -10.44 35.38 -39.06
C TYR A 73 -10.80 36.55 -39.98
N VAL A 74 -12.09 36.92 -39.93
CA VAL A 74 -12.66 38.15 -40.50
C VAL A 74 -13.56 38.78 -39.45
N GLY A 75 -13.29 40.04 -39.09
CA GLY A 75 -14.04 40.82 -38.12
C GLY A 75 -14.89 41.91 -38.79
N THR A 76 -16.20 41.89 -38.54
CA THR A 76 -17.19 42.82 -39.08
C THR A 76 -18.07 43.42 -37.99
N LEU A 77 -18.56 44.63 -38.19
CA LEU A 77 -19.66 45.20 -37.42
C LEU A 77 -20.99 44.53 -37.83
N LEU A 78 -22.06 44.72 -37.04
CA LEU A 78 -23.38 44.18 -37.35
C LEU A 78 -23.99 44.68 -38.66
N ASP A 79 -23.54 45.84 -39.15
CA ASP A 79 -23.94 46.39 -40.45
C ASP A 79 -23.18 45.75 -41.64
N GLY A 80 -22.27 44.82 -41.35
CA GLY A 80 -21.44 44.13 -42.34
C GLY A 80 -20.11 44.84 -42.65
N THR A 81 -19.84 46.01 -42.05
CA THR A 81 -18.58 46.74 -42.27
C THR A 81 -17.40 45.95 -41.70
N GLN A 82 -16.51 45.48 -42.56
CA GLN A 82 -15.28 44.81 -42.15
C GLN A 82 -14.30 45.82 -41.57
N PHE A 83 -13.81 45.56 -40.34
CA PHE A 83 -12.80 46.39 -39.69
C PHE A 83 -11.41 45.74 -39.65
N ASP A 84 -11.35 44.40 -39.70
CA ASP A 84 -10.10 43.65 -39.69
C ASP A 84 -10.23 42.23 -40.29
N SER A 85 -9.17 41.71 -40.90
CA SER A 85 -9.15 40.36 -41.52
C SER A 85 -7.72 39.85 -41.59
N SER A 86 -7.48 38.62 -41.10
CA SER A 86 -6.18 37.96 -41.31
C SER A 86 -6.04 37.37 -42.70
N ARG A 87 -7.15 37.11 -43.40
CA ARG A 87 -7.13 36.61 -44.77
C ARG A 87 -6.62 37.67 -45.75
N ASP A 88 -6.98 38.92 -45.52
CA ASP A 88 -6.53 40.07 -46.34
C ASP A 88 -5.03 40.30 -46.20
N ARG A 89 -4.45 39.90 -45.06
CA ARG A 89 -3.01 39.93 -44.80
C ARG A 89 -2.26 38.72 -45.36
N GLY A 90 -2.98 37.66 -45.75
CA GLY A 90 -2.39 36.42 -46.28
C GLY A 90 -1.64 35.56 -45.27
N THR A 91 -1.63 35.93 -43.99
CA THR A 91 -0.92 35.19 -42.92
C THR A 91 -1.86 34.89 -41.75
N PRO A 92 -1.88 33.65 -41.22
CA PRO A 92 -2.63 33.30 -40.01
C PRO A 92 -2.21 34.16 -38.81
N PHE A 93 -3.10 34.28 -37.83
CA PHE A 93 -2.83 34.97 -36.58
C PHE A 93 -2.58 33.96 -35.47
N THR A 94 -1.45 34.09 -34.78
CA THR A 94 -1.04 33.20 -33.67
C THR A 94 -1.04 33.96 -32.36
N PHE A 95 -1.63 33.39 -31.31
CA PHE A 95 -1.66 33.99 -29.97
C PHE A 95 -1.82 32.92 -28.87
N LYS A 96 -1.61 33.30 -27.61
CA LYS A 96 -1.80 32.41 -26.44
C LYS A 96 -3.23 32.52 -25.89
N LEU A 97 -3.96 31.41 -25.91
CA LEU A 97 -5.36 31.35 -25.51
C LEU A 97 -5.54 31.55 -24.00
N GLY A 98 -6.50 32.38 -23.59
CA GLY A 98 -6.88 32.58 -22.18
C GLY A 98 -5.88 33.40 -21.36
N GLN A 99 -4.94 34.09 -22.00
CA GLN A 99 -3.99 35.00 -21.34
C GLN A 99 -4.33 36.49 -21.54
N GLY A 100 -5.52 36.81 -22.08
CA GLY A 100 -5.92 38.20 -22.32
C GLY A 100 -5.11 38.90 -23.40
N GLN A 101 -4.50 38.15 -24.32
CA GLN A 101 -3.83 38.70 -25.50
C GLN A 101 -4.83 39.17 -26.57
N VAL A 102 -6.07 38.69 -26.48
CA VAL A 102 -7.20 39.01 -27.36
C VAL A 102 -8.41 39.41 -26.51
N ILE A 103 -9.49 39.84 -27.17
CA ILE A 103 -10.76 40.16 -26.50
C ILE A 103 -11.32 38.93 -25.75
N LYS A 104 -12.04 39.15 -24.65
CA LYS A 104 -12.56 38.07 -23.80
C LYS A 104 -13.44 37.08 -24.57
N GLY A 105 -14.26 37.56 -25.50
CA GLY A 105 -15.10 36.70 -26.32
C GLY A 105 -14.32 35.74 -27.22
N TRP A 106 -13.08 36.08 -27.60
CA TRP A 106 -12.20 35.16 -28.32
C TRP A 106 -11.61 34.09 -27.40
N ASP A 107 -11.14 34.49 -26.21
CA ASP A 107 -10.61 33.56 -25.21
C ASP A 107 -11.66 32.51 -24.81
N GLU A 108 -12.92 32.90 -24.67
CA GLU A 108 -14.03 32.00 -24.37
C GLU A 108 -14.50 31.20 -25.60
N GLY A 109 -14.62 31.85 -26.75
CA GLY A 109 -15.16 31.23 -27.97
C GLY A 109 -14.24 30.19 -28.58
N ILE A 110 -12.96 30.51 -28.76
CA ILE A 110 -11.97 29.65 -29.44
C ILE A 110 -11.69 28.39 -28.62
N LYS A 111 -11.78 28.46 -27.30
CA LYS A 111 -11.70 27.29 -26.41
C LYS A 111 -12.76 26.22 -26.73
N THR A 112 -13.87 26.59 -27.36
CA THR A 112 -14.94 25.65 -27.75
C THR A 112 -14.78 25.09 -29.15
N MET A 113 -13.75 25.48 -29.90
CA MET A 113 -13.55 25.06 -31.29
C MET A 113 -12.69 23.79 -31.39
N LYS A 114 -13.02 22.96 -32.38
CA LYS A 114 -12.20 21.81 -32.81
C LYS A 114 -11.20 22.20 -33.89
N LYS A 115 -10.19 21.36 -34.13
CA LYS A 115 -9.20 21.60 -35.19
C LYS A 115 -9.87 21.66 -36.56
N GLY A 116 -9.58 22.68 -37.36
CA GLY A 116 -10.19 22.91 -38.67
C GLY A 116 -11.64 23.44 -38.64
N GLU A 117 -12.20 23.66 -37.45
CA GLU A 117 -13.55 24.18 -37.29
C GLU A 117 -13.63 25.64 -37.76
N LYS A 118 -14.74 25.99 -38.41
CA LYS A 118 -15.07 27.37 -38.76
C LYS A 118 -16.36 27.78 -38.06
N ALA A 119 -16.33 28.88 -37.31
CA ALA A 119 -17.47 29.37 -36.55
C ALA A 119 -17.62 30.89 -36.67
N LEU A 120 -18.87 31.37 -36.60
CA LEU A 120 -19.20 32.78 -36.49
C LEU A 120 -19.52 33.09 -35.03
N PHE A 121 -18.76 33.99 -34.43
CA PHE A 121 -18.98 34.49 -33.08
C PHE A 121 -19.65 35.85 -33.12
N THR A 122 -20.79 36.00 -32.43
CA THR A 122 -21.39 37.30 -32.15
C THR A 122 -21.04 37.69 -30.72
N ILE A 123 -20.22 38.72 -30.57
CA ILE A 123 -19.57 39.10 -29.32
C ILE A 123 -20.15 40.43 -28.83
N PRO A 124 -20.84 40.46 -27.67
CA PRO A 124 -21.37 41.68 -27.11
C PRO A 124 -20.25 42.61 -26.62
N PRO A 125 -20.51 43.92 -26.49
CA PRO A 125 -19.48 44.92 -26.20
C PRO A 125 -18.71 44.63 -24.89
N GLU A 126 -19.35 44.04 -23.88
CA GLU A 126 -18.77 43.69 -22.58
C GLU A 126 -17.65 42.64 -22.69
N LEU A 127 -17.72 41.78 -23.72
CA LEU A 127 -16.71 40.76 -24.04
C LEU A 127 -15.76 41.20 -25.17
N ALA A 128 -15.98 42.40 -25.73
CA ALA A 128 -15.19 43.02 -26.79
C ALA A 128 -14.41 44.25 -26.27
N TYR A 129 -14.73 45.46 -26.77
CA TYR A 129 -14.03 46.71 -26.45
C TYR A 129 -14.82 47.67 -25.54
N GLY A 130 -16.02 47.29 -25.10
CA GLY A 130 -16.84 48.03 -24.15
C GLY A 130 -17.21 49.45 -24.60
N GLU A 131 -17.47 50.32 -23.60
CA GLU A 131 -17.88 51.73 -23.80
C GLU A 131 -16.83 52.57 -24.53
N SER A 132 -15.56 52.19 -24.46
CA SER A 132 -14.47 52.92 -25.11
C SER A 132 -14.39 52.62 -26.62
N GLY A 133 -14.83 51.44 -27.05
CA GLY A 133 -14.60 50.95 -28.41
C GLY A 133 -13.10 50.84 -28.75
N SER A 134 -12.79 50.87 -30.04
CA SER A 134 -11.42 50.99 -30.57
C SER A 134 -11.40 51.97 -31.75
N PRO A 135 -11.47 53.29 -31.47
CA PRO A 135 -11.49 54.31 -32.52
C PRO A 135 -10.24 54.28 -33.41
N PRO A 136 -10.34 54.61 -34.71
CA PRO A 136 -11.55 55.05 -35.42
C PRO A 136 -12.41 53.90 -35.98
N LYS A 137 -11.95 52.65 -35.87
CA LYS A 137 -12.56 51.52 -36.59
C LYS A 137 -13.74 50.88 -35.85
N ILE A 138 -13.71 50.87 -34.53
CA ILE A 138 -14.73 50.24 -33.69
C ILE A 138 -15.36 51.31 -32.79
N PRO A 139 -16.63 51.67 -33.01
CA PRO A 139 -17.34 52.61 -32.14
C PRO A 139 -17.54 52.10 -30.70
N PRO A 140 -17.78 53.00 -29.73
CA PRO A 140 -18.29 52.67 -28.39
C PRO A 140 -19.45 51.67 -28.40
N ASN A 141 -19.47 50.73 -27.46
CA ASN A 141 -20.57 49.77 -27.24
C ASN A 141 -20.97 48.95 -28.48
N SER A 142 -20.01 48.66 -29.36
CA SER A 142 -20.27 47.88 -30.57
C SER A 142 -20.31 46.38 -30.28
N THR A 143 -21.37 45.72 -30.77
CA THR A 143 -21.40 44.25 -30.91
C THR A 143 -20.62 43.87 -32.17
N LEU A 144 -19.72 42.89 -32.05
CA LEU A 144 -18.84 42.46 -33.14
C LEU A 144 -19.23 41.09 -33.66
N GLN A 145 -19.04 40.86 -34.95
CA GLN A 145 -19.11 39.54 -35.57
C GLN A 145 -17.73 39.10 -36.02
N PHE A 146 -17.33 37.91 -35.65
CA PHE A 146 -16.05 37.31 -36.04
C PHE A 146 -16.28 35.94 -36.67
N GLU A 147 -15.98 35.83 -37.95
CA GLU A 147 -15.81 34.52 -38.59
C GLU A 147 -14.39 34.04 -38.28
N VAL A 148 -14.24 32.94 -37.54
CA VAL A 148 -12.95 32.37 -37.13
C VAL A 148 -12.83 30.94 -37.64
N GLU A 149 -11.66 30.59 -38.17
CA GLU A 149 -11.26 29.24 -38.54
C GLU A 149 -10.04 28.84 -37.70
N LEU A 150 -10.18 27.80 -36.87
CA LEU A 150 -9.09 27.29 -36.04
C LEU A 150 -8.22 26.32 -36.86
N LEU A 151 -6.99 26.71 -37.22
CA LEU A 151 -6.13 25.89 -38.08
C LEU A 151 -5.43 24.79 -37.27
N SER A 152 -4.76 25.19 -36.20
CA SER A 152 -3.99 24.31 -35.31
C SER A 152 -3.74 24.98 -33.98
N TRP A 153 -3.26 24.21 -33.00
CA TRP A 153 -2.65 24.75 -31.79
C TRP A 153 -1.48 23.87 -31.36
N ASN A 154 -0.55 24.47 -30.61
CA ASN A 154 0.47 23.73 -29.88
C ASN A 154 0.11 23.76 -28.40
N SER A 155 0.00 22.58 -27.78
CA SER A 155 -0.27 22.54 -26.34
C SER A 155 0.92 23.06 -25.54
N VAL A 156 0.70 24.12 -24.77
CA VAL A 156 1.71 24.74 -23.91
C VAL A 156 1.22 24.66 -22.47
N LYS A 157 1.73 23.67 -21.75
CA LYS A 157 1.28 23.37 -20.38
C LYS A 157 2.28 23.86 -19.36
N ASP A 158 1.83 24.66 -18.40
CA ASP A 158 2.59 24.90 -17.17
C ASP A 158 2.52 23.64 -16.29
N ILE A 159 3.57 22.83 -16.34
CA ILE A 159 3.58 21.52 -15.66
C ILE A 159 3.73 21.64 -14.14
N CYS A 160 4.17 22.80 -13.64
CA CYS A 160 4.34 23.06 -12.21
C CYS A 160 3.22 23.92 -11.62
N LYS A 161 2.41 24.57 -12.47
CA LYS A 161 1.34 25.52 -12.09
C LYS A 161 1.85 26.72 -11.28
N ASP A 162 3.14 27.02 -11.38
CA ASP A 162 3.83 28.13 -10.72
C ASP A 162 4.51 29.07 -11.73
N GLY A 163 4.27 28.85 -13.03
CA GLY A 163 4.89 29.54 -14.15
C GLY A 163 6.38 29.27 -14.29
N GLY A 164 6.90 28.20 -13.67
CA GLY A 164 8.33 27.89 -13.67
C GLY A 164 8.78 27.01 -14.83
N ILE A 165 7.93 26.08 -15.31
CA ILE A 165 8.23 25.23 -16.47
C ILE A 165 7.04 25.19 -17.40
N TYR A 166 7.22 25.75 -18.60
CA TYR A 166 6.25 25.60 -19.68
C TYR A 166 6.72 24.51 -20.63
N LYS A 167 5.87 23.51 -20.86
CA LYS A 167 6.10 22.41 -21.79
C LYS A 167 5.27 22.65 -23.06
N LYS A 168 5.94 22.97 -24.17
CA LYS A 168 5.34 23.02 -25.50
C LYS A 168 5.53 21.67 -26.18
N VAL A 169 4.44 20.99 -26.52
CA VAL A 169 4.50 19.71 -27.25
C VAL A 169 4.79 19.99 -28.73
N LEU A 170 5.88 19.42 -29.25
CA LEU A 170 6.29 19.51 -30.66
C LEU A 170 5.88 18.27 -31.45
N THR A 171 5.91 17.10 -30.81
CA THR A 171 5.46 15.83 -31.36
C THR A 171 4.83 15.02 -30.25
N GLU A 172 3.62 14.55 -30.47
CA GLU A 172 2.90 13.72 -29.51
C GLU A 172 3.56 12.35 -29.36
N GLY A 173 3.60 11.84 -28.13
CA GLY A 173 4.07 10.50 -27.85
C GLY A 173 2.96 9.45 -27.92
N GLU A 174 3.38 8.20 -28.04
CA GLU A 174 2.51 7.03 -28.13
C GLU A 174 2.10 6.52 -26.74
N GLY A 175 0.91 5.92 -26.68
CA GLY A 175 0.37 5.29 -25.47
C GLY A 175 -0.18 6.24 -24.42
N TRP A 176 -0.41 5.69 -23.23
CA TRP A 176 -1.07 6.37 -22.10
C TRP A 176 -0.23 6.42 -20.82
N GLN A 177 0.92 5.74 -20.83
CA GLN A 177 1.78 5.61 -19.66
C GLN A 177 2.86 6.68 -19.66
N ASN A 178 3.20 7.14 -18.47
CA ASN A 178 4.30 8.06 -18.22
C ASN A 178 5.30 7.41 -17.27
N PRO A 179 6.60 7.76 -17.38
CA PRO A 179 7.62 7.31 -16.45
C PRO A 179 7.34 7.73 -15.00
N LYS A 180 7.70 6.84 -14.06
CA LYS A 180 7.64 7.04 -12.61
C LYS A 180 9.02 7.36 -12.04
N ASP A 181 9.05 7.73 -10.76
CA ASP A 181 10.29 8.10 -10.04
C ASP A 181 11.41 7.06 -10.12
N LEU A 182 11.08 5.78 -10.06
CA LEU A 182 12.08 4.71 -10.08
C LEU A 182 12.48 4.31 -11.50
N ASP A 183 11.72 4.70 -12.53
CA ASP A 183 11.94 4.24 -13.89
C ASP A 183 13.26 4.80 -14.45
N GLU A 184 13.94 3.98 -15.25
CA GLU A 184 15.16 4.38 -15.94
C GLU A 184 14.78 4.84 -17.34
N VAL A 185 14.96 6.14 -17.60
CA VAL A 185 14.53 6.79 -18.84
C VAL A 185 15.71 6.97 -19.78
N PHE A 186 15.48 6.76 -21.07
CA PHE A 186 16.42 7.07 -22.15
C PHE A 186 15.91 8.29 -22.91
N VAL A 187 16.65 9.39 -22.85
CA VAL A 187 16.24 10.67 -23.43
C VAL A 187 17.33 11.27 -24.31
N LYS A 188 16.90 12.15 -25.21
CA LYS A 188 17.79 13.07 -25.94
C LYS A 188 17.40 14.49 -25.58
N TYR A 189 18.37 15.36 -25.37
CA TYR A 189 18.07 16.75 -25.08
C TYR A 189 19.11 17.71 -25.64
N GLU A 190 18.67 18.94 -25.83
CA GLU A 190 19.51 20.07 -26.21
C GLU A 190 19.02 21.31 -25.47
N ALA A 191 19.84 21.80 -24.55
CA ALA A 191 19.55 22.97 -23.72
C ALA A 191 20.25 24.21 -24.29
N ARG A 192 19.48 25.28 -24.45
CA ARG A 192 19.90 26.57 -24.99
C ARG A 192 19.54 27.71 -24.04
N LEU A 193 20.31 28.79 -24.09
CA LEU A 193 19.95 30.09 -23.49
C LEU A 193 18.97 30.85 -24.38
N GLU A 194 18.37 31.93 -23.87
CA GLU A 194 17.47 32.79 -24.63
C GLU A 194 18.13 33.44 -25.85
N ASP A 195 19.46 33.62 -25.83
CA ASP A 195 20.25 34.13 -26.96
C ASP A 195 20.56 33.05 -28.03
N GLY A 196 20.11 31.81 -27.83
CA GLY A 196 20.31 30.68 -28.72
C GLY A 196 21.58 29.86 -28.46
N THR A 197 22.43 30.27 -27.52
CA THR A 197 23.67 29.55 -27.16
C THR A 197 23.35 28.18 -26.58
N ILE A 198 23.90 27.11 -27.18
CA ILE A 198 23.74 25.74 -26.68
C ILE A 198 24.63 25.55 -25.45
N VAL A 199 24.04 25.29 -24.29
CA VAL A 199 24.78 25.10 -23.03
C VAL A 199 25.08 23.64 -22.71
N SER A 200 24.24 22.72 -23.19
CA SER A 200 24.41 21.28 -22.98
C SER A 200 23.59 20.51 -23.99
N LYS A 201 24.10 19.36 -24.46
CA LYS A 201 23.43 18.50 -25.42
C LYS A 201 23.79 17.04 -25.15
N ALA A 202 22.81 16.14 -25.27
CA ALA A 202 23.03 14.70 -25.27
C ALA A 202 22.14 14.02 -26.32
N ASP A 203 22.76 13.22 -27.20
CA ASP A 203 22.07 12.44 -28.24
C ASP A 203 21.54 11.08 -27.73
N GLY A 204 21.69 10.82 -26.42
CA GLY A 204 21.15 9.65 -25.73
C GLY A 204 21.77 9.48 -24.34
N VAL A 205 20.98 9.65 -23.29
CA VAL A 205 21.40 9.44 -21.90
C VAL A 205 20.37 8.63 -21.12
N GLU A 206 20.85 7.69 -20.30
CA GLU A 206 20.03 6.90 -19.37
C GLU A 206 20.20 7.43 -17.94
N PHE A 207 19.08 7.65 -17.23
CA PHE A 207 19.12 7.98 -15.80
C PHE A 207 17.81 7.60 -15.08
N THR A 208 17.87 7.46 -13.76
CA THR A 208 16.69 7.26 -12.91
C THR A 208 15.93 8.58 -12.73
N VAL A 209 14.63 8.60 -12.98
CA VAL A 209 13.83 9.85 -12.93
C VAL A 209 13.97 10.60 -11.59
N LYS A 210 13.99 9.88 -10.47
CA LYS A 210 14.15 10.44 -9.11
C LYS A 210 15.51 11.09 -8.87
N ASP A 211 16.58 10.50 -9.40
CA ASP A 211 17.94 11.02 -9.25
C ASP A 211 18.11 12.29 -10.11
N GLY A 212 17.42 12.29 -11.25
CA GLY A 212 17.40 13.40 -12.20
C GLY A 212 18.69 13.57 -12.97
N TYR A 213 18.66 14.47 -13.95
CA TYR A 213 19.77 14.71 -14.85
C TYR A 213 19.77 16.15 -15.33
N PHE A 214 20.97 16.75 -15.46
CA PHE A 214 21.22 18.13 -15.90
C PHE A 214 20.59 19.23 -15.03
N CYS A 215 19.26 19.33 -14.96
CA CYS A 215 18.54 20.27 -14.10
C CYS A 215 17.19 19.68 -13.62
N PRO A 216 16.60 20.22 -12.53
CA PRO A 216 15.32 19.73 -11.98
C PRO A 216 14.16 19.70 -12.98
N ALA A 217 14.20 20.52 -14.03
CA ALA A 217 13.14 20.57 -15.03
C ALA A 217 12.99 19.29 -15.84
N LEU A 218 14.09 18.58 -16.15
CA LEU A 218 14.04 17.36 -16.96
C LEU A 218 13.20 16.28 -16.28
N SER A 219 13.51 15.93 -15.02
CA SER A 219 12.74 14.93 -14.28
C SER A 219 11.26 15.29 -14.15
N LYS A 220 10.95 16.57 -13.95
CA LYS A 220 9.56 17.05 -13.85
C LYS A 220 8.82 16.93 -15.19
N ALA A 221 9.47 17.31 -16.29
CA ALA A 221 8.89 17.21 -17.63
C ALA A 221 8.65 15.74 -18.03
N ILE A 222 9.64 14.87 -17.82
CA ILE A 222 9.59 13.46 -18.22
C ILE A 222 8.41 12.71 -17.59
N LYS A 223 8.07 12.99 -16.33
CA LYS A 223 6.88 12.43 -15.67
C LYS A 223 5.55 12.79 -16.34
N THR A 224 5.55 13.82 -17.19
CA THR A 224 4.38 14.28 -17.96
C THR A 224 4.47 13.89 -19.43
N MET A 225 5.54 13.23 -19.85
CA MET A 225 5.80 12.87 -21.25
C MET A 225 5.45 11.42 -21.53
N LYS A 226 4.98 11.17 -22.75
CA LYS A 226 4.72 9.87 -23.33
C LYS A 226 5.91 9.35 -24.12
N LYS A 227 5.90 8.06 -24.45
CA LYS A 227 6.97 7.43 -25.25
C LYS A 227 7.05 8.06 -26.63
N GLY A 228 8.23 8.50 -27.05
CA GLY A 228 8.45 9.20 -28.32
C GLY A 228 8.06 10.68 -28.32
N GLU A 229 7.52 11.22 -27.21
CA GLU A 229 7.11 12.63 -27.15
C GLU A 229 8.33 13.55 -27.27
N LYS A 230 8.20 14.59 -28.11
CA LYS A 230 9.19 15.66 -28.28
C LYS A 230 8.59 16.97 -27.80
N VAL A 231 9.31 17.66 -26.92
CA VAL A 231 8.85 18.91 -26.31
C VAL A 231 9.93 19.96 -26.32
N LEU A 232 9.49 21.22 -26.36
CA LEU A 232 10.31 22.38 -26.05
C LEU A 232 9.92 22.87 -24.66
N LEU A 233 10.86 22.86 -23.72
CA LEU A 233 10.68 23.36 -22.36
C LEU A 233 11.20 24.78 -22.27
N THR A 234 10.37 25.70 -21.76
CA THR A 234 10.84 27.01 -21.28
C THR A 234 10.94 26.93 -19.76
N VAL A 235 12.17 26.94 -19.26
CA VAL A 235 12.52 26.66 -17.87
C VAL A 235 13.04 27.92 -17.20
N LYS A 236 12.31 28.44 -16.21
CA LYS A 236 12.80 29.54 -15.37
C LYS A 236 13.94 29.08 -14.46
N ALA A 237 14.76 30.03 -14.03
CA ALA A 237 15.93 29.81 -13.20
C ALA A 237 15.72 28.83 -12.04
N GLN A 238 14.59 28.91 -11.31
CA GLN A 238 14.30 28.05 -10.16
C GLN A 238 14.28 26.54 -10.47
N TYR A 239 14.01 26.16 -11.72
CA TYR A 239 14.03 24.76 -12.18
C TYR A 239 15.22 24.46 -13.13
N GLY A 240 16.03 25.47 -13.43
CA GLY A 240 17.33 25.36 -14.10
C GLY A 240 18.47 25.31 -13.08
N PHE A 241 19.23 26.41 -12.99
CA PHE A 241 20.42 26.53 -12.13
C PHE A 241 20.33 27.66 -11.08
N GLY A 242 19.16 28.30 -10.96
CA GLY A 242 18.85 29.30 -9.94
C GLY A 242 19.77 30.53 -9.94
N GLU A 243 19.88 31.16 -8.78
CA GLU A 243 20.69 32.36 -8.56
C GLU A 243 22.20 32.12 -8.71
N LYS A 244 22.64 30.86 -8.62
CA LYS A 244 24.06 30.52 -8.73
C LYS A 244 24.50 30.35 -10.18
N GLY A 245 23.57 30.06 -11.10
CA GLY A 245 23.92 29.64 -12.45
C GLY A 245 24.75 28.36 -12.44
N ARG A 246 25.49 28.11 -13.51
CA ARG A 246 26.40 26.96 -13.64
C ARG A 246 27.72 27.39 -14.28
N PRO A 247 28.88 27.07 -13.69
CA PRO A 247 30.17 27.27 -14.33
C PRO A 247 30.34 26.33 -15.54
N ALA A 248 31.13 26.75 -16.53
CA ALA A 248 31.49 25.87 -17.64
C ALA A 248 32.29 24.67 -17.12
N THR A 249 31.90 23.45 -17.52
CA THR A 249 32.53 22.21 -17.06
C THR A 249 32.63 21.21 -18.21
N GLY A 250 33.85 20.89 -18.65
CA GLY A 250 34.07 19.98 -19.78
C GLY A 250 33.46 20.54 -21.08
N ASP A 251 32.59 19.75 -21.70
CA ASP A 251 31.86 20.11 -22.93
C ASP A 251 30.60 20.97 -22.68
N GLU A 252 30.26 21.23 -21.41
CA GLU A 252 29.09 22.02 -21.03
C GLU A 252 29.46 23.48 -20.74
N LEU A 253 28.75 24.42 -21.39
CA LEU A 253 29.06 25.84 -21.31
C LEU A 253 28.48 26.50 -20.04
N TYR A 254 28.97 27.72 -19.79
CA TYR A 254 28.52 28.56 -18.68
C TYR A 254 27.02 28.89 -18.80
N VAL A 255 26.30 28.75 -17.70
CA VAL A 255 24.92 29.23 -17.55
C VAL A 255 24.90 30.41 -16.58
N PRO A 256 24.45 31.60 -17.01
CA PRO A 256 24.38 32.77 -16.14
C PRO A 256 23.43 32.55 -14.93
N PRO A 257 23.72 33.20 -13.79
CA PRO A 257 22.77 33.39 -12.71
C PRO A 257 21.40 33.84 -13.20
N ASN A 258 20.33 33.24 -12.68
CA ASN A 258 18.94 33.57 -13.02
C ASN A 258 18.56 33.41 -14.50
N ALA A 259 19.35 32.70 -15.30
CA ALA A 259 19.03 32.47 -16.70
C ALA A 259 17.79 31.56 -16.87
N THR A 260 16.97 31.89 -17.86
CA THR A 260 15.95 31.00 -18.41
C THR A 260 16.61 30.08 -19.45
N LEU A 261 16.17 28.83 -19.51
CA LEU A 261 16.63 27.85 -20.50
C LEU A 261 15.49 27.44 -21.44
N GLN A 262 15.85 27.22 -22.69
CA GLN A 262 15.03 26.55 -23.69
C GLN A 262 15.59 25.15 -23.94
N ILE A 263 14.85 24.10 -23.61
CA ILE A 263 15.34 22.72 -23.69
C ILE A 263 14.47 21.93 -24.66
N ASN A 264 15.04 21.54 -25.79
CA ASN A 264 14.45 20.50 -26.63
C ASN A 264 14.68 19.16 -25.94
N LEU A 265 13.61 18.41 -25.69
CA LEU A 265 13.66 17.14 -24.97
C LEU A 265 12.82 16.09 -25.70
N GLU A 266 13.42 14.91 -25.92
CA GLU A 266 12.78 13.74 -26.50
C GLU A 266 12.83 12.58 -25.51
N LEU A 267 11.67 12.05 -25.12
CA LEU A 267 11.59 10.83 -24.33
C LEU A 267 11.56 9.62 -25.27
N VAL A 268 12.70 8.98 -25.51
CA VAL A 268 12.80 7.89 -26.49
C VAL A 268 12.14 6.62 -25.96
N SER A 269 12.50 6.20 -24.76
CA SER A 269 11.97 5.01 -24.10
C SER A 269 12.29 5.03 -22.60
N TRP A 270 11.71 4.11 -21.83
CA TRP A 270 12.11 3.86 -20.46
C TRP A 270 11.98 2.38 -20.11
N LYS A 271 12.69 1.95 -19.07
CA LYS A 271 12.57 0.63 -18.45
C LYS A 271 11.86 0.82 -17.12
N THR A 272 10.74 0.14 -16.94
CA THR A 272 9.94 0.26 -15.72
C THR A 272 10.64 -0.41 -14.55
N VAL A 273 10.79 0.32 -13.45
CA VAL A 273 11.37 -0.17 -12.20
C VAL A 273 10.31 -0.11 -11.11
N SER A 274 10.01 -1.25 -10.50
CA SER A 274 9.06 -1.38 -9.41
C SER A 274 9.73 -1.83 -8.12
N ASP A 275 9.35 -1.20 -7.01
CA ASP A 275 9.66 -1.69 -5.67
C ASP A 275 8.71 -2.84 -5.30
N VAL A 276 9.28 -4.01 -5.03
CA VAL A 276 8.55 -5.23 -4.70
C VAL A 276 8.36 -5.39 -3.18
N SER A 277 9.22 -4.77 -2.36
CA SER A 277 9.22 -4.95 -0.91
C SER A 277 8.56 -3.81 -0.14
N ASN A 278 8.14 -2.72 -0.82
CA ASN A 278 7.58 -1.48 -0.25
C ASN A 278 8.55 -0.68 0.62
N ASP A 279 9.79 -1.14 0.78
CA ASP A 279 10.88 -0.51 1.53
C ASP A 279 12.09 -0.19 0.63
N GLN A 280 11.91 -0.26 -0.70
CA GLN A 280 12.93 -0.06 -1.75
C GLN A 280 14.13 -1.01 -1.67
N LYS A 281 14.01 -2.12 -0.93
CA LYS A 281 15.09 -3.12 -0.81
C LYS A 281 15.05 -4.21 -1.88
N ILE A 282 13.94 -4.37 -2.58
CA ILE A 282 13.81 -5.24 -3.75
C ILE A 282 13.35 -4.39 -4.91
N LEU A 283 14.26 -4.11 -5.84
CA LEU A 283 13.97 -3.33 -7.04
C LEU A 283 13.96 -4.27 -8.24
N LYS A 284 12.81 -4.34 -8.93
CA LYS A 284 12.64 -5.11 -10.17
C LYS A 284 12.57 -4.16 -11.35
N LYS A 285 13.52 -4.29 -12.27
CA LYS A 285 13.59 -3.57 -13.54
C LYS A 285 13.16 -4.48 -14.68
N ILE A 286 12.08 -4.14 -15.36
CA ILE A 286 11.55 -4.92 -16.49
C ILE A 286 12.42 -4.66 -17.72
N LEU A 287 12.99 -5.72 -18.28
CA LEU A 287 13.78 -5.71 -19.52
C LEU A 287 12.91 -6.11 -20.73
N LYS A 288 11.98 -7.04 -20.53
CA LYS A 288 10.98 -7.46 -21.52
C LYS A 288 9.64 -7.62 -20.81
N GLU A 289 8.62 -6.95 -21.32
CA GLU A 289 7.24 -7.10 -20.82
C GLU A 289 6.74 -8.53 -21.04
N GLY A 290 6.06 -9.06 -20.03
CA GLY A 290 5.37 -10.34 -20.13
C GLY A 290 3.96 -10.21 -20.69
N GLU A 291 3.42 -11.34 -21.13
CA GLU A 291 2.11 -11.48 -21.73
C GLU A 291 1.04 -11.77 -20.67
N GLY A 292 -0.19 -11.32 -20.95
CA GLY A 292 -1.36 -11.53 -20.10
C GLY A 292 -1.40 -10.63 -18.86
N TYR A 293 -2.40 -10.92 -18.02
CA TYR A 293 -2.68 -10.19 -16.78
C TYR A 293 -2.41 -11.02 -15.52
N GLU A 294 -2.27 -12.34 -15.69
CA GLU A 294 -2.09 -13.26 -14.57
C GLU A 294 -0.67 -13.21 -14.00
N ARG A 295 -0.58 -13.52 -12.71
CA ARG A 295 0.66 -13.63 -11.95
C ARG A 295 0.61 -14.86 -11.04
N PRO A 296 1.76 -15.47 -10.69
CA PRO A 296 1.82 -16.57 -9.74
C PRO A 296 1.28 -16.17 -8.36
N ASP A 297 0.56 -17.09 -7.70
CA ASP A 297 0.07 -16.97 -6.34
C ASP A 297 0.87 -17.84 -5.34
N ASP A 298 0.46 -17.80 -4.07
CA ASP A 298 1.11 -18.53 -2.99
C ASP A 298 0.90 -20.04 -3.14
N GLY A 299 1.96 -20.75 -3.55
CA GLY A 299 1.94 -22.19 -3.83
C GLY A 299 1.91 -22.53 -5.32
N ALA A 300 1.82 -21.53 -6.21
CA ALA A 300 2.02 -21.72 -7.63
C ALA A 300 3.35 -22.43 -7.92
N THR A 301 3.32 -23.34 -8.89
CA THR A 301 4.54 -23.96 -9.43
C THR A 301 5.01 -23.09 -10.59
N VAL A 302 6.23 -22.55 -10.49
CA VAL A 302 6.81 -21.64 -11.48
C VAL A 302 7.99 -22.28 -12.17
N GLN A 303 8.14 -22.00 -13.46
CA GLN A 303 9.29 -22.39 -14.27
C GLN A 303 9.99 -21.12 -14.74
N VAL A 304 11.25 -20.97 -14.35
CA VAL A 304 12.04 -19.77 -14.61
C VAL A 304 13.42 -20.12 -15.15
N LYS A 305 14.04 -19.20 -15.86
CA LYS A 305 15.49 -19.17 -16.01
C LYS A 305 16.05 -18.07 -15.13
N LEU A 306 17.13 -18.35 -14.42
CA LEU A 306 17.72 -17.37 -13.51
C LEU A 306 19.25 -17.35 -13.60
N ILE A 307 19.81 -16.15 -13.47
CA ILE A 307 21.25 -15.92 -13.33
C ILE A 307 21.45 -14.97 -12.15
N GLY A 308 22.10 -15.43 -11.09
CA GLY A 308 22.45 -14.62 -9.93
C GLY A 308 23.89 -14.14 -10.01
N LYS A 309 24.08 -12.82 -9.86
CA LYS A 309 25.35 -12.11 -9.98
C LYS A 309 25.61 -11.25 -8.73
N LEU A 310 26.88 -11.10 -8.36
CA LEU A 310 27.35 -10.09 -7.41
C LEU A 310 27.52 -8.73 -8.09
N HIS A 311 27.74 -7.68 -7.30
CA HIS A 311 27.93 -6.31 -7.79
C HIS A 311 29.15 -6.15 -8.72
N ASP A 312 30.14 -7.02 -8.62
CA ASP A 312 31.33 -7.08 -9.48
C ASP A 312 31.09 -7.86 -10.79
N GLY A 313 29.88 -8.39 -10.99
CA GLY A 313 29.51 -9.21 -12.14
C GLY A 313 29.76 -10.71 -11.97
N THR A 314 30.35 -11.15 -10.85
CA THR A 314 30.61 -12.58 -10.58
C THR A 314 29.30 -13.36 -10.52
N ILE A 315 29.14 -14.35 -11.41
CA ILE A 315 27.97 -15.24 -11.44
C ILE A 315 28.14 -16.31 -10.36
N PHE A 316 27.21 -16.38 -9.41
CA PHE A 316 27.24 -17.37 -8.33
C PHE A 316 26.21 -18.50 -8.52
N VAL A 317 25.18 -18.28 -9.34
CA VAL A 317 24.18 -19.30 -9.69
C VAL A 317 23.64 -19.06 -11.10
N ARG A 318 23.41 -20.13 -11.84
CA ARG A 318 22.78 -20.11 -13.17
C ARG A 318 21.91 -21.35 -13.29
N LYS A 319 20.62 -21.20 -13.61
CA LYS A 319 19.70 -22.33 -13.76
C LYS A 319 18.73 -22.14 -14.91
N GLY A 320 18.39 -23.24 -15.59
CA GLY A 320 17.47 -23.25 -16.73
C GLY A 320 18.10 -22.77 -18.04
N TYR A 321 19.43 -22.77 -18.12
CA TYR A 321 20.21 -22.44 -19.31
C TYR A 321 21.05 -23.66 -19.73
N ASP A 322 21.75 -23.56 -20.87
CA ASP A 322 22.75 -24.54 -21.31
C ASP A 322 22.18 -25.97 -21.44
N ASP A 323 21.03 -26.09 -22.13
CA ASP A 323 20.25 -27.32 -22.35
C ASP A 323 19.62 -27.95 -21.11
N GLU A 324 19.71 -27.29 -19.94
CA GLU A 324 18.95 -27.69 -18.76
C GLU A 324 17.47 -27.31 -18.87
N PRO A 325 16.56 -28.14 -18.32
CA PRO A 325 15.16 -27.75 -18.22
C PRO A 325 15.00 -26.48 -17.37
N PRO A 326 13.97 -25.66 -17.60
CA PRO A 326 13.67 -24.50 -16.77
C PRO A 326 13.64 -24.86 -15.29
N PHE A 327 14.19 -23.98 -14.45
CA PHE A 327 14.22 -24.21 -13.01
C PHE A 327 12.81 -24.13 -12.45
N GLU A 328 12.31 -25.27 -11.98
CA GLU A 328 10.98 -25.39 -11.40
C GLU A 328 11.05 -25.32 -9.87
N PHE A 329 10.23 -24.44 -9.29
CA PHE A 329 10.04 -24.38 -7.84
C PHE A 329 8.63 -23.91 -7.48
N LYS A 330 8.26 -24.05 -6.21
CA LYS A 330 6.97 -23.56 -5.69
C LYS A 330 7.14 -22.26 -4.91
N VAL A 331 6.26 -21.30 -5.19
CA VAL A 331 6.27 -19.98 -4.56
C VAL A 331 5.83 -20.07 -3.09
N ASP A 332 6.49 -19.31 -2.21
CA ASP A 332 6.28 -19.30 -0.74
C ASP A 332 6.55 -20.67 -0.07
N GLU A 333 7.43 -21.46 -0.69
CA GLU A 333 7.86 -22.75 -0.15
C GLU A 333 9.28 -22.71 0.44
N ASP A 334 9.88 -21.52 0.55
CA ASP A 334 11.26 -21.26 1.00
C ASP A 334 12.31 -22.12 0.25
N GLN A 335 12.04 -22.39 -1.05
CA GLN A 335 12.92 -23.12 -1.96
C GLN A 335 13.99 -22.20 -2.56
N VAL A 336 13.72 -20.89 -2.58
CA VAL A 336 14.63 -19.82 -3.01
C VAL A 336 14.74 -18.75 -1.92
N ILE A 337 15.60 -17.74 -2.14
CA ILE A 337 15.69 -16.56 -1.26
C ILE A 337 14.36 -15.79 -1.28
N GLU A 338 14.01 -15.17 -0.15
CA GLU A 338 12.74 -14.46 0.03
C GLU A 338 12.51 -13.39 -1.03
N GLY A 339 13.57 -12.66 -1.42
CA GLY A 339 13.47 -11.62 -2.41
C GLY A 339 13.12 -12.14 -3.81
N LEU A 340 13.59 -13.35 -4.14
CA LEU A 340 13.24 -14.00 -5.40
C LEU A 340 11.77 -14.45 -5.38
N ASP A 341 11.33 -15.09 -4.28
CA ASP A 341 9.93 -15.50 -4.09
C ASP A 341 8.96 -14.31 -4.24
N ARG A 342 9.27 -13.18 -3.58
CA ARG A 342 8.45 -11.96 -3.68
C ARG A 342 8.45 -11.38 -5.09
N THR A 343 9.59 -11.37 -5.76
CA THR A 343 9.71 -10.82 -7.12
C THR A 343 8.89 -11.62 -8.12
N ILE A 344 8.96 -12.94 -8.04
CA ILE A 344 8.26 -13.87 -8.94
C ILE A 344 6.74 -13.68 -8.91
N LYS A 345 6.15 -13.40 -7.73
CA LYS A 345 4.72 -13.06 -7.59
C LYS A 345 4.30 -11.80 -8.37
N THR A 346 5.25 -10.95 -8.76
CA THR A 346 4.96 -9.73 -9.52
C THR A 346 5.18 -9.89 -11.03
N MET A 347 5.76 -11.01 -11.46
CA MET A 347 6.14 -11.25 -12.86
C MET A 347 4.99 -11.88 -13.65
N LYS A 348 4.89 -11.51 -14.92
CA LYS A 348 4.00 -12.11 -15.91
C LYS A 348 4.69 -13.22 -16.70
N LYS A 349 3.92 -14.07 -17.37
CA LYS A 349 4.45 -15.09 -18.27
C LYS A 349 5.25 -14.43 -19.41
N GLY A 350 6.47 -14.89 -19.68
CA GLY A 350 7.36 -14.33 -20.69
C GLY A 350 8.11 -13.05 -20.28
N GLU A 351 7.87 -12.53 -19.06
CA GLU A 351 8.56 -11.34 -18.55
C GLU A 351 10.03 -11.63 -18.29
N VAL A 352 10.91 -10.73 -18.73
CA VAL A 352 12.33 -10.73 -18.37
C VAL A 352 12.62 -9.52 -17.51
N ALA A 353 13.23 -9.73 -16.34
CA ALA A 353 13.52 -8.67 -15.39
C ALA A 353 14.90 -8.81 -14.76
N LEU A 354 15.53 -7.66 -14.49
CA LEU A 354 16.72 -7.55 -13.64
C LEU A 354 16.29 -7.13 -12.24
N VAL A 355 16.70 -7.87 -11.22
CA VAL A 355 16.25 -7.68 -9.84
C VAL A 355 17.45 -7.41 -8.95
N SER A 356 17.41 -6.31 -8.20
CA SER A 356 18.38 -6.01 -7.15
C SER A 356 17.76 -6.34 -5.79
N ILE A 357 18.42 -7.21 -5.02
CA ILE A 357 17.92 -7.71 -3.73
C ILE A 357 18.95 -7.38 -2.64
N GLN A 358 18.54 -6.58 -1.67
CA GLN A 358 19.33 -6.28 -0.48
C GLN A 358 19.50 -7.52 0.43
N PRO A 359 20.57 -7.60 1.23
CA PRO A 359 20.93 -8.81 1.98
C PRO A 359 19.85 -9.33 2.92
N GLU A 360 18.97 -8.47 3.46
CA GLU A 360 17.86 -8.87 4.33
C GLU A 360 16.84 -9.77 3.65
N TYR A 361 16.71 -9.67 2.33
CA TYR A 361 15.83 -10.49 1.50
C TYR A 361 16.62 -11.52 0.66
N ALA A 362 17.94 -11.58 0.79
CA ALA A 362 18.82 -12.51 0.08
C ALA A 362 19.43 -13.55 1.04
N PHE A 363 20.76 -13.53 1.20
CA PHE A 363 21.51 -14.51 1.99
C PHE A 363 21.83 -14.06 3.42
N GLY A 364 21.46 -12.82 3.79
CA GLY A 364 21.67 -12.28 5.13
C GLY A 364 23.16 -12.07 5.49
N PRO A 365 23.51 -12.07 6.78
CA PRO A 365 24.85 -11.69 7.25
C PRO A 365 25.90 -12.81 7.15
N SER A 366 25.49 -14.04 6.81
CA SER A 366 26.40 -15.18 6.72
C SER A 366 26.82 -15.40 5.27
N GLU A 367 28.04 -15.91 5.09
CA GLU A 367 28.47 -16.39 3.78
C GLU A 367 27.57 -17.55 3.31
N SER A 368 27.34 -17.61 2.01
CA SER A 368 26.50 -18.64 1.40
C SER A 368 27.22 -19.26 0.20
N PRO A 369 27.72 -20.50 0.34
CA PRO A 369 28.23 -21.24 -0.80
C PRO A 369 27.11 -21.49 -1.80
N GLN A 370 27.28 -21.00 -3.04
CA GLN A 370 26.42 -21.29 -4.17
C GLN A 370 27.17 -22.18 -5.15
N GLU A 371 26.46 -22.64 -6.19
CA GLU A 371 26.96 -23.62 -7.15
C GLU A 371 28.24 -23.17 -7.86
N LEU A 372 28.33 -21.89 -8.23
CA LEU A 372 29.45 -21.36 -9.03
C LEU A 372 30.41 -20.49 -8.19
N ALA A 373 29.94 -19.86 -7.12
CA ALA A 373 30.77 -19.01 -6.26
C ALA A 373 30.20 -18.91 -4.84
N VAL A 374 30.99 -18.40 -3.90
CA VAL A 374 30.53 -18.08 -2.54
C VAL A 374 30.00 -16.66 -2.52
N VAL A 375 28.77 -16.47 -2.03
CA VAL A 375 28.21 -15.14 -1.79
C VAL A 375 28.65 -14.66 -0.40
N PRO A 376 29.39 -13.54 -0.29
CA PRO A 376 29.78 -12.99 1.01
C PRO A 376 28.57 -12.54 1.82
N GLY A 377 28.68 -12.59 3.14
CA GLY A 377 27.65 -12.07 4.04
C GLY A 377 27.36 -10.58 3.82
N ASN A 378 26.10 -10.19 3.97
CA ASN A 378 25.58 -8.83 3.72
C ASN A 378 25.76 -8.32 2.28
N SER A 379 25.93 -9.21 1.30
CA SER A 379 26.02 -8.80 -0.11
C SER A 379 24.66 -8.47 -0.70
N VAL A 380 24.61 -7.39 -1.49
CA VAL A 380 23.53 -7.14 -2.45
C VAL A 380 23.73 -8.07 -3.64
N VAL A 381 22.65 -8.72 -4.08
CA VAL A 381 22.69 -9.67 -5.20
C VAL A 381 21.76 -9.20 -6.32
N TYR A 382 22.18 -9.47 -7.55
CA TYR A 382 21.46 -9.13 -8.76
C TYR A 382 21.00 -10.40 -9.45
N TYR A 383 19.74 -10.47 -9.85
CA TYR A 383 19.19 -11.61 -10.57
C TYR A 383 18.63 -11.17 -11.92
N GLU A 384 19.07 -11.80 -12.99
CA GLU A 384 18.36 -11.80 -14.27
C GLU A 384 17.38 -12.97 -14.27
N LEU A 385 16.09 -12.68 -14.42
CA LEU A 385 15.00 -13.64 -14.36
C LEU A 385 14.21 -13.62 -15.66
N GLU A 386 13.94 -14.80 -16.21
CA GLU A 386 12.97 -15.01 -17.29
C GLU A 386 11.86 -15.92 -16.75
N MET A 387 10.62 -15.40 -16.71
CA MET A 387 9.44 -16.19 -16.36
C MET A 387 8.98 -17.00 -17.57
N ILE A 388 9.20 -18.31 -17.59
CA ILE A 388 8.80 -19.17 -18.72
C ILE A 388 7.31 -19.49 -18.65
N SER A 389 6.88 -20.03 -17.51
CA SER A 389 5.47 -20.35 -17.26
C SER A 389 5.21 -20.56 -15.77
N PHE A 390 3.95 -20.52 -15.38
CA PHE A 390 3.54 -20.88 -14.03
C PHE A 390 2.19 -21.59 -14.07
N LEU A 391 1.98 -22.45 -13.07
CA LEU A 391 0.73 -23.13 -12.79
C LEU A 391 0.28 -22.70 -11.40
N LYS A 392 -0.80 -21.92 -11.33
CA LYS A 392 -1.38 -21.48 -10.06
C LYS A 392 -1.89 -22.67 -9.26
N GLU A 393 -1.76 -22.61 -7.93
CA GLU A 393 -2.36 -23.66 -7.10
C GLU A 393 -3.89 -23.47 -7.15
N LYS A 394 -4.65 -24.57 -7.21
CA LYS A 394 -6.11 -24.47 -7.11
C LYS A 394 -6.45 -23.83 -5.77
N GLU A 395 -7.22 -22.76 -5.81
CA GLU A 395 -7.67 -22.07 -4.62
C GLU A 395 -8.75 -22.86 -3.90
N SER A 396 -8.95 -22.57 -2.61
CA SER A 396 -9.90 -23.34 -1.78
C SER A 396 -11.32 -23.29 -2.31
N TRP A 397 -11.74 -22.25 -3.03
CA TRP A 397 -13.09 -22.21 -3.65
C TRP A 397 -13.18 -23.01 -4.95
N ASP A 398 -12.07 -23.27 -5.63
CA ASP A 398 -12.00 -24.06 -6.87
C ASP A 398 -11.83 -25.57 -6.61
N MET A 399 -11.69 -25.95 -5.33
CA MET A 399 -11.57 -27.34 -4.89
C MET A 399 -12.90 -27.89 -4.37
N ASN A 400 -13.21 -29.14 -4.72
CA ASN A 400 -14.29 -29.88 -4.06
C ASN A 400 -13.88 -30.35 -2.63
N THR A 401 -14.82 -30.90 -1.86
CA THR A 401 -14.59 -31.32 -0.47
C THR A 401 -13.50 -32.40 -0.35
N GLU A 402 -13.48 -33.39 -1.24
CA GLU A 402 -12.48 -34.46 -1.28
C GLU A 402 -11.09 -33.93 -1.61
N GLU A 403 -10.99 -33.04 -2.61
CA GLU A 403 -9.75 -32.37 -3.02
C GLU A 403 -9.18 -31.54 -1.87
N LYS A 404 -10.02 -30.83 -1.10
CA LYS A 404 -9.59 -30.07 0.10
C LYS A 404 -8.98 -30.98 1.17
N ILE A 405 -9.63 -32.10 1.47
CA ILE A 405 -9.15 -33.07 2.46
C ILE A 405 -7.82 -33.68 2.00
N ALA A 406 -7.73 -34.06 0.73
CA ALA A 406 -6.51 -34.60 0.13
C ALA A 406 -5.36 -33.58 0.13
N ALA A 407 -5.64 -32.32 -0.23
CA ALA A 407 -4.67 -31.23 -0.22
C ALA A 407 -4.17 -30.94 1.21
N ALA A 408 -5.07 -30.91 2.20
CA ALA A 408 -4.71 -30.77 3.60
C ALA A 408 -3.82 -31.94 4.08
N GLY A 409 -4.17 -33.17 3.71
CA GLY A 409 -3.36 -34.36 4.01
C GLY A 409 -1.95 -34.27 3.43
N LYS A 410 -1.83 -33.86 2.17
CA LYS A 410 -0.54 -33.65 1.49
C LYS A 410 0.30 -32.58 2.20
N LYS A 411 -0.28 -31.43 2.52
CA LYS A 411 0.43 -30.35 3.23
C LYS A 411 0.85 -30.75 4.64
N LYS A 412 0.06 -31.58 5.34
CA LYS A 412 0.46 -32.17 6.63
C LYS A 412 1.72 -33.03 6.48
N GLU A 413 1.79 -33.90 5.46
CA GLU A 413 2.98 -34.75 5.25
C GLU A 413 4.21 -33.92 4.83
N GLU A 414 4.05 -32.89 4.01
CA GLU A 414 5.12 -31.93 3.73
C GLU A 414 5.63 -31.26 5.02
N GLY A 415 4.71 -30.88 5.92
CA GLY A 415 5.06 -30.36 7.26
C GLY A 415 5.84 -31.37 8.10
N ASN A 416 5.48 -32.66 8.05
CA ASN A 416 6.17 -33.73 8.77
C ASN A 416 7.61 -33.89 8.29
N VAL A 417 7.85 -33.79 6.97
CA VAL A 417 9.19 -33.83 6.38
C VAL A 417 10.05 -32.69 6.92
N TRP A 418 9.53 -31.45 6.91
CA TRP A 418 10.25 -30.29 7.44
C TRP A 418 10.48 -30.35 8.96
N PHE A 419 9.53 -30.92 9.69
CA PHE A 419 9.66 -31.12 11.14
C PHE A 419 10.82 -32.07 11.45
N LYS A 420 10.91 -33.20 10.73
CA LYS A 420 12.02 -34.15 10.86
C LYS A 420 13.37 -33.54 10.47
N ALA A 421 13.37 -32.64 9.49
CA ALA A 421 14.57 -31.89 9.08
C ALA A 421 14.96 -30.76 10.08
N GLY A 422 14.25 -30.60 11.21
CA GLY A 422 14.51 -29.55 12.20
C GLY A 422 14.12 -28.15 11.76
N LYS A 423 13.50 -27.97 10.59
CA LYS A 423 13.07 -26.68 10.05
C LYS A 423 11.66 -26.32 10.54
N TYR A 424 11.54 -26.06 11.84
CA TYR A 424 10.24 -25.89 12.51
C TYR A 424 9.39 -24.73 11.97
N LYS A 425 10.02 -23.62 11.55
CA LYS A 425 9.30 -22.48 10.95
C LYS A 425 8.62 -22.87 9.64
N ARG A 426 9.32 -23.67 8.80
CA ARG A 426 8.79 -24.19 7.53
C ARG A 426 7.67 -25.19 7.77
N ALA A 427 7.89 -26.11 8.71
CA ALA A 427 6.87 -27.09 9.11
C ALA A 427 5.58 -26.41 9.58
N SER A 428 5.71 -25.38 10.43
CA SER A 428 4.60 -24.58 10.95
C SER A 428 3.73 -23.97 9.83
N LYS A 429 4.35 -23.31 8.84
CA LYS A 429 3.63 -22.79 7.65
C LYS A 429 2.81 -23.87 6.93
N ARG A 430 3.35 -25.09 6.80
CA ARG A 430 2.65 -26.19 6.10
C ARG A 430 1.43 -26.68 6.85
N TYR A 431 1.54 -26.82 8.18
CA TYR A 431 0.38 -27.19 8.99
C TYR A 431 -0.68 -26.10 8.99
N GLU A 432 -0.30 -24.82 8.99
CA GLU A 432 -1.23 -23.69 8.88
C GLU A 432 -1.97 -23.73 7.53
N LYS A 433 -1.26 -23.94 6.42
CA LYS A 433 -1.88 -24.10 5.09
C LYS A 433 -2.81 -25.32 5.03
N ALA A 434 -2.41 -26.44 5.65
CA ALA A 434 -3.25 -27.64 5.73
C ALA A 434 -4.57 -27.38 6.46
N VAL A 435 -4.55 -26.66 7.59
CA VAL A 435 -5.77 -26.33 8.34
C VAL A 435 -6.68 -25.38 7.56
N ARG A 436 -6.11 -24.39 6.85
CA ARG A 436 -6.89 -23.44 6.04
C ARG A 436 -7.76 -24.11 4.98
N PHE A 437 -7.27 -25.18 4.33
CA PHE A 437 -8.07 -25.91 3.33
C PHE A 437 -9.35 -26.52 3.90
N ILE A 438 -9.36 -26.86 5.19
CA ILE A 438 -10.45 -27.57 5.85
C ILE A 438 -11.11 -26.76 6.96
N GLU A 439 -10.76 -25.48 7.13
CA GLU A 439 -11.25 -24.65 8.24
C GLU A 439 -12.77 -24.50 8.19
N PHE A 440 -13.30 -24.12 7.02
CA PHE A 440 -14.73 -23.99 6.75
C PHE A 440 -15.30 -25.29 6.19
N ASP A 441 -16.02 -26.04 7.03
CA ASP A 441 -16.59 -27.35 6.72
C ASP A 441 -18.13 -27.32 6.56
N SER A 442 -18.71 -26.15 6.28
CA SER A 442 -20.16 -25.96 6.13
C SER A 442 -20.78 -26.86 5.04
N ASN A 443 -20.01 -27.15 3.99
CA ASN A 443 -20.47 -27.92 2.83
C ASN A 443 -20.06 -29.40 2.90
N PHE A 444 -19.47 -29.84 4.02
CA PHE A 444 -18.95 -31.20 4.16
C PHE A 444 -20.07 -32.12 4.64
N ASN A 445 -20.09 -33.35 4.15
CA ASN A 445 -20.95 -34.39 4.73
C ASN A 445 -20.38 -34.86 6.08
N GLU A 446 -21.15 -35.64 6.85
CA GLU A 446 -20.72 -36.04 8.21
C GLU A 446 -19.44 -36.89 8.23
N GLU A 447 -19.21 -37.73 7.21
CA GLU A 447 -17.98 -38.54 7.11
C GLU A 447 -16.76 -37.66 6.81
N GLU A 448 -16.92 -36.69 5.90
CA GLU A 448 -15.89 -35.71 5.54
C GLU A 448 -15.57 -34.78 6.70
N LYS A 449 -16.57 -34.35 7.47
CA LYS A 449 -16.36 -33.58 8.71
C LYS A 449 -15.51 -34.35 9.70
N GLU A 450 -15.74 -35.66 9.84
CA GLU A 450 -14.93 -36.48 10.74
C GLU A 450 -13.49 -36.62 10.26
N LYS A 451 -13.27 -36.85 8.96
CA LYS A 451 -11.92 -36.83 8.34
C LYS A 451 -11.23 -35.48 8.54
N ALA A 452 -11.96 -34.38 8.35
CA ALA A 452 -11.46 -33.02 8.55
C ALA A 452 -11.11 -32.74 10.02
N LYS A 453 -11.93 -33.16 10.99
CA LYS A 453 -11.64 -33.02 12.42
C LYS A 453 -10.35 -33.74 12.80
N VAL A 454 -10.17 -34.99 12.37
CA VAL A 454 -8.94 -35.76 12.63
C VAL A 454 -7.71 -35.04 12.07
N LEU A 455 -7.80 -34.51 10.84
CA LEU A 455 -6.73 -33.72 10.24
C LEU A 455 -6.48 -32.40 10.98
N LYS A 456 -7.52 -31.64 11.35
CA LYS A 456 -7.42 -30.40 12.13
C LYS A 456 -6.68 -30.64 13.44
N VAL A 457 -7.06 -31.69 14.18
CA VAL A 457 -6.42 -32.08 15.44
C VAL A 457 -4.94 -32.42 15.20
N SER A 458 -4.64 -33.26 14.21
CA SER A 458 -3.26 -33.67 13.90
C SER A 458 -2.36 -32.49 13.50
N CYS A 459 -2.84 -31.62 12.59
CA CYS A 459 -2.11 -30.44 12.12
C CYS A 459 -1.88 -29.43 13.24
N ASN A 460 -2.90 -29.09 14.03
CA ASN A 460 -2.76 -28.14 15.13
C ASN A 460 -1.83 -28.66 16.23
N LEU A 461 -1.90 -29.96 16.55
CA LEU A 461 -0.95 -30.59 17.47
C LEU A 461 0.48 -30.48 16.95
N ASN A 462 0.73 -30.87 15.69
CA ASN A 462 2.07 -30.80 15.11
C ASN A 462 2.58 -29.37 15.00
N ASN A 463 1.72 -28.41 14.67
CA ASN A 463 2.06 -26.99 14.66
C ASN A 463 2.39 -26.48 16.08
N ALA A 464 1.63 -26.87 17.10
CA ALA A 464 1.94 -26.52 18.49
C ALA A 464 3.32 -27.04 18.91
N ALA A 465 3.69 -28.25 18.49
CA ALA A 465 5.04 -28.78 18.72
C ALA A 465 6.12 -27.92 18.00
N CYS A 466 5.84 -27.42 16.79
CA CYS A 466 6.73 -26.48 16.11
C CYS A 466 6.88 -25.18 16.90
N LYS A 467 5.77 -24.57 17.34
CA LYS A 467 5.77 -23.31 18.09
C LYS A 467 6.52 -23.44 19.42
N LEU A 468 6.37 -24.56 20.13
CA LEU A 468 7.17 -24.87 21.33
C LEU A 468 8.68 -24.89 21.03
N LYS A 469 9.10 -25.52 19.92
CA LYS A 469 10.52 -25.54 19.49
C LYS A 469 11.03 -24.15 19.09
N LEU A 470 10.15 -23.31 18.54
CA LEU A 470 10.43 -21.92 18.18
C LEU A 470 10.35 -20.95 19.38
N LYS A 471 9.99 -21.45 20.57
CA LYS A 471 9.75 -20.66 21.80
C LYS A 471 8.60 -19.64 21.67
N ASP A 472 7.69 -19.86 20.72
CA ASP A 472 6.45 -19.11 20.58
C ASP A 472 5.36 -19.76 21.43
N TYR A 473 5.45 -19.56 22.74
CA TYR A 473 4.60 -20.26 23.70
C TYR A 473 3.15 -19.81 23.64
N LYS A 474 2.88 -18.54 23.29
CA LYS A 474 1.51 -18.02 23.16
C LYS A 474 0.76 -18.67 22.01
N GLU A 475 1.40 -18.82 20.84
CA GLU A 475 0.74 -19.51 19.74
C GLU A 475 0.64 -21.03 19.98
N ALA A 476 1.64 -21.64 20.64
CA ALA A 476 1.53 -23.03 21.06
C ALA A 476 0.31 -23.27 21.97
N GLU A 477 0.04 -22.37 22.91
CA GLU A 477 -1.11 -22.40 23.80
C GLU A 477 -2.42 -22.34 23.01
N LYS A 478 -2.59 -21.33 22.15
CA LYS A 478 -3.79 -21.17 21.31
C LYS A 478 -4.08 -22.40 20.46
N LEU A 479 -3.06 -22.94 19.80
CA LEU A 479 -3.19 -24.15 18.97
C LEU A 479 -3.64 -25.36 19.79
N CYS A 480 -3.11 -25.54 21.01
CA CYS A 480 -3.54 -26.63 21.89
C CYS A 480 -4.98 -26.42 22.40
N THR A 481 -5.37 -25.19 22.70
CA THR A 481 -6.75 -24.85 23.08
C THR A 481 -7.74 -25.19 21.96
N LYS A 482 -7.42 -24.83 20.71
CA LYS A 482 -8.22 -25.23 19.53
C LYS A 482 -8.38 -26.75 19.41
N VAL A 483 -7.33 -27.51 19.73
CA VAL A 483 -7.41 -28.99 19.74
C VAL A 483 -8.34 -29.47 20.85
N LEU A 484 -8.29 -28.87 22.04
CA LEU A 484 -9.10 -29.26 23.19
C LEU A 484 -10.58 -28.85 23.07
N GLU A 485 -10.89 -27.86 22.24
CA GLU A 485 -12.27 -27.53 21.85
C GLU A 485 -12.88 -28.64 20.99
N ILE A 486 -12.08 -29.34 20.18
CA ILE A 486 -12.52 -30.47 19.34
C ILE A 486 -12.47 -31.78 20.14
N ASP A 487 -11.34 -32.05 20.81
CA ASP A 487 -11.07 -33.24 21.62
C ASP A 487 -10.59 -32.83 23.02
N GLY A 488 -11.55 -32.61 23.92
CA GLY A 488 -11.29 -32.17 25.28
C GLY A 488 -10.55 -33.17 26.17
N LYS A 489 -10.32 -34.40 25.69
CA LYS A 489 -9.56 -35.46 26.37
C LYS A 489 -8.19 -35.72 25.74
N ASN A 490 -7.74 -34.86 24.82
CA ASN A 490 -6.46 -35.03 24.15
C ASN A 490 -5.26 -34.82 25.09
N VAL A 491 -4.65 -35.92 25.57
CA VAL A 491 -3.50 -35.88 26.49
C VAL A 491 -2.31 -35.11 25.90
N LYS A 492 -2.04 -35.24 24.59
CA LYS A 492 -0.93 -34.53 23.92
C LYS A 492 -1.16 -33.02 23.90
N ALA A 493 -2.38 -32.56 23.69
CA ALA A 493 -2.71 -31.13 23.73
C ALA A 493 -2.59 -30.56 25.15
N LEU A 494 -3.13 -31.26 26.15
CA LEU A 494 -2.98 -30.87 27.57
C LEU A 494 -1.50 -30.78 27.98
N TYR A 495 -0.72 -31.80 27.62
CA TYR A 495 0.71 -31.84 27.89
C TYR A 495 1.46 -30.67 27.23
N ARG A 496 1.25 -30.43 25.93
CA ARG A 496 1.92 -29.34 25.19
C ARG A 496 1.49 -27.95 25.65
N ARG A 497 0.21 -27.78 26.02
CA ARG A 497 -0.29 -26.51 26.57
C ARG A 497 0.29 -26.24 27.95
N ALA A 498 0.40 -27.27 28.80
CA ALA A 498 1.11 -27.15 30.07
C ALA A 498 2.59 -26.75 29.88
N GLN A 499 3.28 -27.30 28.88
CA GLN A 499 4.64 -26.87 28.55
C GLN A 499 4.71 -25.39 28.14
N ALA A 500 3.74 -24.91 27.36
CA ALA A 500 3.63 -23.49 27.04
C ALA A 500 3.41 -22.64 28.30
N TYR A 501 2.44 -22.99 29.14
CA TYR A 501 2.15 -22.30 30.41
C TYR A 501 3.35 -22.27 31.35
N LEU A 502 4.12 -23.36 31.45
CA LEU A 502 5.34 -23.41 32.26
C LEU A 502 6.43 -22.44 31.79
N ASN A 503 6.48 -22.14 30.50
CA ASN A 503 7.40 -21.14 29.94
C ASN A 503 6.85 -19.71 30.01
N LEU A 504 5.52 -19.55 30.01
CA LEU A 504 4.83 -18.28 30.26
C LEU A 504 4.72 -17.93 31.76
N VAL A 505 5.12 -18.85 32.64
CA VAL A 505 5.05 -18.71 34.12
C VAL A 505 3.59 -18.71 34.62
N GLU A 506 2.67 -19.31 33.88
CA GLU A 506 1.27 -19.50 34.26
C GLU A 506 1.10 -20.84 35.00
N LEU A 507 1.70 -20.92 36.19
CA LEU A 507 1.91 -22.19 36.91
C LEU A 507 0.60 -22.89 37.33
N GLU A 508 -0.44 -22.14 37.68
CA GLU A 508 -1.74 -22.69 38.06
C GLU A 508 -2.46 -23.36 36.88
N LEU A 509 -2.41 -22.73 35.70
CA LEU A 509 -2.99 -23.28 34.48
C LEU A 509 -2.21 -24.51 34.01
N ALA A 510 -0.88 -24.48 34.10
CA ALA A 510 -0.04 -25.65 33.86
C ALA A 510 -0.40 -26.81 34.82
N GLU A 511 -0.64 -26.54 36.10
CA GLU A 511 -1.04 -27.57 37.07
C GLU A 511 -2.38 -28.20 36.70
N LYS A 512 -3.34 -27.37 36.29
CA LYS A 512 -4.67 -27.83 35.88
C LYS A 512 -4.60 -28.78 34.69
N ASP A 513 -3.83 -28.41 33.66
CA ASP A 513 -3.68 -29.24 32.46
C ASP A 513 -2.93 -30.55 32.74
N ILE A 514 -1.88 -30.51 33.56
CA ILE A 514 -1.11 -31.71 33.94
C ILE A 514 -1.97 -32.67 34.76
N LYS A 515 -2.74 -32.17 35.73
CA LYS A 515 -3.66 -33.02 36.52
C LYS A 515 -4.71 -33.66 35.62
N LYS A 516 -5.34 -32.88 34.75
CA LYS A 516 -6.32 -33.40 33.79
C LYS A 516 -5.70 -34.44 32.85
N ALA A 517 -4.45 -34.26 32.43
CA ALA A 517 -3.75 -35.24 31.62
C ALA A 517 -3.48 -36.55 32.37
N LEU A 518 -3.08 -36.49 33.66
CA LEU A 518 -2.87 -37.66 34.51
C LEU A 518 -4.16 -38.35 34.94
N GLU A 519 -5.28 -37.62 35.00
CA GLU A 519 -6.60 -38.22 35.22
C GLU A 519 -7.02 -39.10 34.02
N ILE A 520 -6.61 -38.73 32.81
CA ILE A 520 -6.93 -39.46 31.58
C ILE A 520 -5.93 -40.60 31.34
N ASP A 521 -4.64 -40.34 31.51
CA ASP A 521 -3.55 -41.30 31.35
C ASP A 521 -2.61 -41.28 32.57
N PRO A 522 -2.96 -42.04 33.63
CA PRO A 522 -2.20 -42.05 34.88
C PRO A 522 -0.78 -42.58 34.76
N ASP A 523 -0.44 -43.33 33.70
CA ASP A 523 0.87 -43.95 33.52
C ASP A 523 1.79 -43.20 32.57
N ASN A 524 1.35 -42.03 32.10
CA ASN A 524 2.12 -41.18 31.22
C ASN A 524 3.41 -40.67 31.89
N ARG A 525 4.56 -41.22 31.47
CA ARG A 525 5.88 -40.86 32.02
C ARG A 525 6.24 -39.40 31.78
N ASP A 526 5.94 -38.88 30.60
CA ASP A 526 6.30 -37.51 30.21
C ASP A 526 5.52 -36.48 31.03
N VAL A 527 4.22 -36.72 31.21
CA VAL A 527 3.37 -35.86 32.04
C VAL A 527 3.78 -35.92 33.52
N LYS A 528 4.15 -37.10 34.05
CA LYS A 528 4.70 -37.24 35.41
C LYS A 528 6.00 -36.46 35.60
N LEU A 529 6.89 -36.49 34.61
CA LEU A 529 8.14 -35.73 34.63
C LEU A 529 7.86 -34.23 34.62
N GLU A 530 6.98 -33.77 33.75
CA GLU A 530 6.57 -32.36 33.68
C GLU A 530 5.90 -31.89 34.97
N TYR A 531 5.12 -32.75 35.64
CA TYR A 531 4.55 -32.44 36.95
C TYR A 531 5.62 -32.22 38.03
N LYS A 532 6.72 -32.99 37.98
CA LYS A 532 7.87 -32.79 38.86
C LYS A 532 8.54 -31.44 38.59
N ILE A 533 8.75 -31.09 37.32
CA ILE A 533 9.32 -29.80 36.89
C ILE A 533 8.43 -28.64 37.37
N LEU A 534 7.11 -28.76 37.21
CA LEU A 534 6.16 -27.77 37.72
C LEU A 534 6.31 -27.58 39.23
N LYS A 535 6.37 -28.66 40.02
CA LYS A 535 6.54 -28.57 41.47
C LYS A 535 7.84 -27.87 41.88
N GLU A 536 8.92 -28.11 41.15
CA GLU A 536 10.19 -27.42 41.38
C GLU A 536 10.09 -25.93 41.04
N LYS A 537 9.49 -25.57 39.90
CA LYS A 537 9.23 -24.18 39.51
C LYS A 537 8.33 -23.44 40.49
N VAL A 538 7.26 -24.07 40.98
CA VAL A 538 6.37 -23.48 42.00
C VAL A 538 7.14 -23.21 43.30
N LYS A 539 7.98 -24.15 43.74
CA LYS A 539 8.84 -23.93 44.93
C LYS A 539 9.81 -22.78 44.73
N GLU A 540 10.45 -22.71 43.56
CA GLU A 540 11.37 -21.63 43.24
C GLU A 540 10.66 -20.27 43.18
N TYR A 541 9.48 -20.22 42.54
CA TYR A 541 8.64 -19.05 42.46
C TYR A 541 8.25 -18.55 43.85
N ASN A 542 7.70 -19.43 44.70
CA ASN A 542 7.31 -19.09 46.08
C ASN A 542 8.50 -18.62 46.93
N LYS A 543 9.69 -19.21 46.72
CA LYS A 543 10.92 -18.78 47.39
C LYS A 543 11.32 -17.36 46.97
N LYS A 544 11.28 -17.06 45.67
CA LYS A 544 11.58 -15.72 45.14
C LYS A 544 10.56 -14.70 45.61
N ASP A 545 9.28 -15.07 45.64
CA ASP A 545 8.18 -14.21 46.07
C ASP A 545 8.30 -13.88 47.57
N ALA A 546 8.57 -14.89 48.42
CA ALA A 546 8.83 -14.68 49.84
C ALA A 546 10.07 -13.78 50.10
N GLN A 547 11.14 -13.95 49.31
CA GLN A 547 12.32 -13.08 49.39
C GLN A 547 12.01 -11.65 48.95
N PHE A 548 11.26 -11.49 47.86
CA PHE A 548 10.85 -10.20 47.33
C PHE A 548 10.00 -9.43 48.34
N TYR A 549 8.91 -10.03 48.81
CA TYR A 549 8.06 -9.41 49.84
C TYR A 549 8.83 -9.17 51.15
N GLY A 550 9.64 -10.12 51.59
CA GLY A 550 10.50 -9.94 52.77
C GLY A 550 11.42 -8.71 52.66
N SER A 551 12.02 -8.49 51.50
CA SER A 551 12.87 -7.32 51.24
C SER A 551 12.09 -5.99 51.19
N ILE A 552 10.87 -6.01 50.64
CA ILE A 552 9.97 -4.85 50.60
C ILE A 552 9.52 -4.49 52.01
N PHE A 553 9.09 -5.46 52.82
CA PHE A 553 8.68 -5.23 54.20
C PHE A 553 9.85 -4.73 55.06
N ALA A 554 11.07 -5.25 54.86
CA ALA A 554 12.26 -4.75 55.55
C ALA A 554 12.55 -3.28 55.20
N LYS A 555 12.40 -2.90 53.92
CA LYS A 555 12.54 -1.49 53.48
C LYS A 555 11.43 -0.59 54.03
N MET A 556 10.18 -1.06 54.05
CA MET A 556 9.06 -0.30 54.63
C MET A 556 9.24 -0.06 56.13
N ASN A 557 9.63 -1.10 56.88
CA ASN A 557 9.93 -0.96 58.31
C ASN A 557 11.08 0.03 58.56
N LYS A 558 12.11 0.02 57.71
CA LYS A 558 13.22 0.99 57.80
C LYS A 558 12.76 2.43 57.51
N LEU A 559 11.85 2.60 56.55
CA LEU A 559 11.21 3.88 56.22
C LEU A 559 10.30 4.40 57.34
N GLU A 560 9.54 3.52 57.99
CA GLU A 560 8.74 3.86 59.18
C GLU A 560 9.63 4.25 60.37
N GLN A 561 10.73 3.52 60.60
CA GLN A 561 11.70 3.85 61.65
C GLN A 561 12.38 5.21 61.41
N THR A 562 12.68 5.57 60.16
CA THR A 562 13.17 6.92 59.82
C THR A 562 12.10 8.02 59.95
N LYS A 563 10.81 7.70 59.80
CA LYS A 563 9.72 8.66 60.05
C LYS A 563 9.40 8.82 61.53
N SER A 564 9.53 7.76 62.34
CA SER A 564 9.32 7.82 63.80
C SER A 564 10.47 8.46 64.57
N ALA A 565 11.65 8.64 63.94
CA ALA A 565 12.77 9.39 64.51
C ALA A 565 12.57 10.93 64.47
N GLY A 566 11.42 11.41 63.98
CA GLY A 566 11.13 12.84 63.79
C GLY A 566 9.97 13.45 64.60
N ALA A 567 9.25 12.73 65.46
CA ALA A 567 8.19 13.34 66.31
C ALA A 567 7.82 12.48 67.54
N PRO A 568 7.47 13.07 68.70
CA PRO A 568 7.29 12.33 69.94
C PRO A 568 5.90 11.67 70.09
N ALA A 569 5.89 10.62 70.89
CA ALA A 569 4.82 9.65 71.09
C ALA A 569 3.49 10.20 71.64
N LYS A 570 2.38 9.59 71.21
CA LYS A 570 1.18 9.39 72.04
C LYS A 570 0.73 7.93 71.98
N GLN A 571 0.51 7.37 73.15
CA GLN A 571 0.06 6.00 73.42
C GLN A 571 -1.37 5.75 72.90
N GLY A 572 -1.59 4.58 72.34
CA GLY A 572 -2.92 4.08 71.98
C GLY A 572 -2.87 2.61 71.58
N THR A 573 -3.45 1.76 72.41
CA THR A 573 -3.65 0.31 72.27
C THR A 573 -4.01 -0.16 70.85
N VAL A 574 -3.26 -1.08 70.22
CA VAL A 574 -3.75 -2.33 69.56
C VAL A 574 -2.59 -3.32 69.23
N PRO A 575 -1.99 -4.08 70.17
CA PRO A 575 -1.06 -5.18 69.80
C PRO A 575 -1.75 -6.50 69.39
N MET A 576 -3.07 -6.63 69.55
CA MET A 576 -3.78 -7.91 69.32
C MET A 576 -4.40 -8.08 67.92
N ALA A 577 -4.51 -7.03 67.10
CA ALA A 577 -5.10 -7.11 65.77
C ALA A 577 -4.11 -7.61 64.70
N ILE A 578 -2.85 -7.17 64.76
CA ILE A 578 -1.80 -7.53 63.78
C ILE A 578 -1.47 -9.03 63.87
N ASP A 579 -1.46 -9.60 65.07
CA ASP A 579 -1.14 -11.02 65.26
C ASP A 579 -2.31 -11.97 64.91
N ARG A 580 -3.55 -11.44 64.92
CA ARG A 580 -4.73 -12.10 64.33
C ARG A 580 -4.72 -12.00 62.80
N LEU A 581 -4.34 -10.85 62.23
CA LEU A 581 -4.13 -10.67 60.77
C LEU A 581 -3.00 -11.57 60.23
N ARG A 582 -1.89 -11.69 60.98
CA ARG A 582 -0.79 -12.62 60.71
C ARG A 582 -1.28 -14.07 60.61
N ARG A 583 -2.12 -14.51 61.55
CA ARG A 583 -2.68 -15.88 61.57
C ARG A 583 -3.79 -16.09 60.54
N LEU A 584 -4.56 -15.07 60.19
CA LEU A 584 -5.62 -15.17 59.17
C LEU A 584 -5.05 -15.23 57.74
N ILE A 585 -4.01 -14.44 57.45
CA ILE A 585 -3.34 -14.41 56.13
C ILE A 585 -2.52 -15.69 55.90
N LEU A 586 -1.93 -16.26 56.96
CA LEU A 586 -1.24 -17.56 56.89
C LEU A 586 -2.20 -18.77 56.74
N ARG A 587 -3.51 -18.62 56.97
CA ARG A 587 -4.50 -19.73 56.93
C ARG A 587 -5.53 -19.67 55.80
N GLY A 588 -5.59 -18.64 54.96
CA GLY A 588 -6.61 -18.57 53.92
C GLY A 588 -6.21 -17.74 52.71
N GLY A 589 -6.36 -18.33 51.52
CA GLY A 589 -6.25 -17.68 50.20
C GLY A 589 -7.35 -16.63 49.94
N LEU A 590 -7.44 -15.63 50.82
CA LEU A 590 -8.38 -14.51 50.69
C LEU A 590 -7.90 -13.46 49.68
N ALA A 591 -6.60 -13.37 49.40
CA ALA A 591 -6.08 -12.53 48.32
C ALA A 591 -6.61 -13.02 46.95
N GLU A 592 -6.69 -14.33 46.75
CA GLU A 592 -7.21 -14.95 45.53
C GLU A 592 -8.73 -14.77 45.38
N LYS A 593 -9.50 -14.85 46.48
CA LYS A 593 -10.94 -14.55 46.48
C LYS A 593 -11.24 -13.06 46.24
N ALA A 594 -10.41 -12.16 46.76
CA ALA A 594 -10.57 -10.72 46.54
C ALA A 594 -10.24 -10.32 45.08
N LEU A 595 -9.24 -10.94 44.46
CA LEU A 595 -8.95 -10.75 43.03
C LEU A 595 -10.07 -11.30 42.13
N ARG A 596 -10.66 -12.46 42.46
CA ARG A 596 -11.80 -13.03 41.70
C ARG A 596 -13.05 -12.14 41.73
N THR A 597 -13.32 -11.43 42.83
CA THR A 597 -14.44 -10.47 42.88
C THR A 597 -14.16 -9.23 42.03
N VAL A 598 -12.90 -8.81 41.90
CA VAL A 598 -12.48 -7.68 41.05
C VAL A 598 -12.57 -8.04 39.55
N ASP A 599 -12.26 -9.29 39.19
CA ASP A 599 -12.39 -9.75 37.80
C ASP A 599 -13.85 -10.01 37.38
N LEU A 600 -14.74 -10.40 38.31
CA LEU A 600 -16.18 -10.48 38.09
C LEU A 600 -16.81 -9.10 37.80
N VAL A 601 -16.35 -8.05 38.49
CA VAL A 601 -16.85 -6.67 38.31
C VAL A 601 -16.38 -6.04 37.00
N LYS A 602 -15.24 -6.46 36.44
CA LYS A 602 -14.80 -6.02 35.10
C LYS A 602 -15.61 -6.62 33.95
N SER A 603 -16.43 -7.64 34.20
CA SER A 603 -17.25 -8.29 33.16
C SER A 603 -18.61 -7.63 32.91
N GLU A 604 -19.03 -6.68 33.75
CA GLU A 604 -20.21 -5.86 33.51
C GLU A 604 -19.82 -4.51 32.89
N ARG A 605 -20.33 -4.29 31.67
CA ARG A 605 -19.98 -3.23 30.72
C ARG A 605 -19.92 -1.82 31.34
N VAL A 606 -18.80 -1.13 31.15
CA VAL A 606 -18.77 0.33 31.04
C VAL A 606 -17.89 0.71 29.85
N ASN A 607 -18.48 1.46 28.91
CA ASN A 607 -17.87 1.91 27.66
C ASN A 607 -16.58 2.70 27.89
N ASP A 608 -15.50 2.26 27.23
CA ASP A 608 -14.25 2.99 27.10
C ASP A 608 -14.43 4.13 26.08
N SER A 609 -14.82 5.30 26.57
CA SER A 609 -14.52 6.55 25.89
C SER A 609 -14.45 7.68 26.92
N VAL A 610 -13.30 8.37 26.94
CA VAL A 610 -12.98 9.59 27.72
C VAL A 610 -12.39 9.37 29.12
N ILE A 611 -11.17 8.79 29.25
CA ILE A 611 -10.27 9.07 30.39
C ILE A 611 -8.78 9.00 29.97
N PRO A 612 -7.96 10.06 30.15
CA PRO A 612 -6.51 10.02 29.91
C PRO A 612 -5.76 9.18 30.96
N ALA A 613 -4.69 8.48 30.56
CA ALA A 613 -3.94 7.48 31.34
C ALA A 613 -3.48 7.87 32.76
N ARG A 614 -3.40 9.16 33.12
CA ARG A 614 -3.09 9.61 34.50
C ARG A 614 -4.25 9.46 35.48
N LEU A 615 -5.50 9.49 35.01
CA LEU A 615 -6.68 9.33 35.85
C LEU A 615 -6.94 7.86 36.22
N SER A 616 -6.45 6.89 35.43
CA SER A 616 -6.58 5.45 35.73
C SER A 616 -5.88 5.04 37.04
N LYS A 617 -4.71 5.61 37.34
CA LYS A 617 -3.95 5.33 38.57
C LYS A 617 -4.62 5.92 39.81
N LEU A 618 -5.15 7.14 39.72
CA LEU A 618 -5.92 7.75 40.79
C LEU A 618 -7.24 7.01 41.02
N TRP A 619 -7.89 6.52 39.96
CA TRP A 619 -9.11 5.72 40.07
C TRP A 619 -8.85 4.35 40.71
N LEU A 620 -7.76 3.66 40.35
CA LEU A 620 -7.32 2.41 40.99
C LEU A 620 -6.91 2.61 42.46
N ILE A 621 -6.25 3.72 42.79
CA ILE A 621 -5.89 4.06 44.17
C ILE A 621 -7.16 4.38 44.97
N SER A 622 -8.10 5.14 44.42
CA SER A 622 -9.39 5.40 45.06
C SER A 622 -10.22 4.13 45.24
N LEU A 623 -10.25 3.23 44.26
CA LEU A 623 -10.94 1.94 44.35
C LEU A 623 -10.29 1.05 45.42
N LEU A 624 -8.96 1.02 45.49
CA LEU A 624 -8.21 0.28 46.51
C LEU A 624 -8.47 0.86 47.91
N MET A 625 -8.54 2.18 48.03
CA MET A 625 -8.87 2.86 49.29
C MET A 625 -10.32 2.64 49.70
N VAL A 626 -11.27 2.55 48.75
CA VAL A 626 -12.67 2.19 49.00
C VAL A 626 -12.79 0.74 49.44
N VAL A 627 -12.07 -0.20 48.81
CA VAL A 627 -12.06 -1.61 49.24
C VAL A 627 -11.45 -1.74 50.63
N ILE A 628 -10.36 -1.04 50.92
CA ILE A 628 -9.74 -1.00 52.26
C ILE A 628 -10.70 -0.38 53.27
N ALA A 629 -11.40 0.72 52.93
CA ALA A 629 -12.37 1.37 53.80
C ALA A 629 -13.61 0.50 54.06
N VAL A 630 -14.13 -0.21 53.05
CA VAL A 630 -15.26 -1.15 53.21
C VAL A 630 -14.85 -2.34 54.07
N VAL A 631 -13.64 -2.88 53.88
CA VAL A 631 -13.09 -3.96 54.72
C VAL A 631 -12.88 -3.48 56.16
N ILE A 632 -12.46 -2.23 56.38
CA ILE A 632 -12.33 -1.66 57.72
C ILE A 632 -13.71 -1.42 58.34
N CYS A 633 -14.68 -0.86 57.59
CA CYS A 633 -16.04 -0.58 58.09
C CYS A 633 -16.83 -1.84 58.43
N VAL A 634 -16.73 -2.91 57.63
CA VAL A 634 -17.44 -4.19 57.89
C VAL A 634 -16.90 -4.88 59.15
N PHE A 635 -15.63 -4.66 59.51
CA PHE A 635 -14.99 -5.37 60.61
C PHE A 635 -14.83 -4.57 61.91
N TYR A 636 -14.91 -3.23 61.90
CA TYR A 636 -14.59 -2.43 63.09
C TYR A 636 -15.73 -1.68 63.80
N ASN A 637 -16.96 -1.60 63.27
CA ASN A 637 -18.05 -1.07 64.11
C ASN A 637 -19.45 -1.47 63.65
N LYS A 638 -20.25 -2.03 64.58
CA LYS A 638 -21.61 -2.50 64.34
C LYS A 638 -22.67 -1.38 64.46
N SER A 639 -22.31 -0.10 64.38
CA SER A 639 -23.25 0.96 64.77
C SER A 639 -23.01 2.36 64.18
N GLN A 640 -22.68 2.53 62.89
CA GLN A 640 -22.98 3.79 62.18
C GLN A 640 -23.21 3.54 60.69
N THR A 641 -24.21 4.21 60.11
CA THR A 641 -24.58 4.07 58.70
C THR A 641 -23.67 4.89 57.77
N PRO A 642 -23.48 4.47 56.51
CA PRO A 642 -22.40 4.97 55.63
C PRO A 642 -22.52 6.44 55.20
N ARG A 643 -23.65 7.10 55.48
CA ARG A 643 -23.95 8.46 54.97
C ARG A 643 -23.19 9.59 55.68
N SER A 644 -22.70 9.41 56.91
CA SER A 644 -22.01 10.50 57.62
C SER A 644 -20.53 10.67 57.26
N LEU A 645 -19.88 9.64 56.69
CA LEU A 645 -18.45 9.70 56.36
C LEU A 645 -18.16 10.32 54.98
N MET A 646 -19.14 10.33 54.06
CA MET A 646 -18.97 10.88 52.71
C MET A 646 -18.84 12.41 52.69
N TYR A 647 -19.30 13.12 53.73
CA TYR A 647 -19.25 14.59 53.76
C TYR A 647 -17.90 15.19 54.19
N ASN A 648 -16.97 14.37 54.70
CA ASN A 648 -15.63 14.83 55.13
C ASN A 648 -14.51 14.39 54.18
N ILE A 649 -14.83 13.78 53.03
CA ILE A 649 -13.84 13.27 52.05
C ILE A 649 -14.14 13.80 50.61
N ILE A 650 -15.11 14.70 50.46
CA ILE A 650 -15.20 15.62 49.31
C ILE A 650 -14.58 16.94 49.76
#